data_AF-A0A1Z4QV46-F1
#
_entry.id   AF-A0A1Z4QV46-F1
#
_cell.length_a   1.000
_cell.length_b   1.000
_cell.length_c   1.000
_cell.angle_alpha   90.00
_cell.angle_beta   90.00
_cell.angle_gamma   90.00
#
_symmetry.space_group_name_H-M   'P 1'
#
loop_
_entity.id
_entity.type
_entity.pdbx_description
1 polymer ?
#
loop_
_entity_poly.entity_id
_entity_poly.type
_entity_poly.pdbx_seq_one_letter_code
_entity_poly.pdbx_strand_id
1 'polypeptide(L)'
;MKYSEYQKEFNQALDDEIKYLRKSGGQKTFLSDGTLLDKRKRSGQYIYSFTTDTELRFPDDTPVDLEYKGKKYSGILVSVEGFDIILALQNNLGEKIAVATLYTSPWFLLEELKKRLLEACSPKGANKNLAEILLGGTKEPSTSPKVNTQQLLDKIQQRLPQAIRYNEYQKAAVNQVLNRQVSFIWGPPGTGKTSTLGLTVAALVQAGESVLVVAHSNTAVDTAMKSVAEYLQGTPVYENGMVLRYGVATPGALEKYPQVHVRGVARRQNPKLIEEIEKLEKQRKDLVKRSRHEKLTELQSRNIQEELASVKQALVPLKKQLKEKEAELIKKAIVVGCTLSKAVIATEIYQRRFDAVVLDEASMAYIPHCVFVSILANRRIAIFGDFRQLGPISQAETTAAQNWLQRDIFDEAGIIQKVNKQEADPRMVLLKTQYRMHPDISKIPNHLFYNNQLEDSSSVRQGTMPIVQNQPFPGAALIFYDLSKVSPFCLSDQQSHSRFNIISALIAVNLAYQNAQNHQLSIGIITPYNAQSRLIRRLLQDLHLTDKSVKVATVHRFQGAEENLIIFDTVESSPQSKPGKLVTGGIQSTAMRLANVAVSRAQGKFIGLVNYQYIQHKLDSFNIFRKFVDKLKIHSYVEPFVWSANTFIDLPEVTYFQTINDSLKQIKLDFQQAKEEIAIDWSTSITNSQFLKQLLQACNHRDIRFFLTGETSKHLAIGLNNTYVWNNKANKSIGLVGIDRKCLWVYLTPNLSSTPVIRINLAQTTKLLYSFLRLVPEQDPGSITEKLSQNEHPFGKCPDCGQPLWYQPNKYNDFNITCSKNNTHYERSINEKDTILIARLMDIHCPNCNQQVQAYKSQLGNIRIRCSQRNCNWSTSLKDRI
;
A
#
# COMPACT_ATOMS: atom_id res chain seq x y z
N MET A 1 21.68 21.86 25.06
CA MET A 1 21.44 22.88 24.04
C MET A 1 20.29 23.76 24.45
N LYS A 2 20.32 25.05 24.10
CA LYS A 2 19.16 25.95 24.24
C LYS A 2 18.18 25.74 23.09
N TYR A 3 16.92 26.11 23.25
CA TYR A 3 15.87 25.97 22.24
C TYR A 3 16.28 26.52 20.86
N SER A 4 16.99 27.66 20.82
CA SER A 4 17.47 28.28 19.58
C SER A 4 18.50 27.44 18.80
N GLU A 5 19.25 26.58 19.48
CA GLU A 5 20.23 25.68 18.86
C GLU A 5 19.48 24.50 18.21
N TYR A 6 18.61 23.84 18.98
CA TYR A 6 17.73 22.79 18.47
C TYR A 6 16.92 23.25 17.25
N GLN A 7 16.36 24.45 17.31
CA GLN A 7 15.60 25.03 16.20
C GLN A 7 16.41 25.09 14.89
N LYS A 8 17.70 25.49 14.96
CA LYS A 8 18.56 25.55 13.77
C LYS A 8 18.74 24.16 13.17
N GLU A 9 18.98 23.15 14.01
CA GLU A 9 19.13 21.78 13.53
C GLU A 9 17.83 21.18 13.00
N PHE A 10 16.69 21.47 13.66
CA PHE A 10 15.37 21.05 13.18
C PHE A 10 15.08 21.65 11.81
N ASN A 11 15.37 22.93 11.61
CA ASN A 11 15.17 23.59 10.32
C ASN A 11 16.03 22.96 9.22
N GLN A 12 17.29 22.64 9.52
CA GLN A 12 18.16 21.94 8.58
C GLN A 12 17.59 20.56 8.22
N ALA A 13 17.18 19.77 9.21
CA ALA A 13 16.60 18.45 8.98
C ALA A 13 15.31 18.50 8.16
N LEU A 14 14.40 19.44 8.48
CA LEU A 14 13.17 19.67 7.74
C LEU A 14 13.46 20.13 6.30
N ASP A 15 14.42 21.03 6.09
CA ASP A 15 14.81 21.47 4.75
C ASP A 15 15.38 20.33 3.90
N ASP A 16 16.14 19.41 4.51
CA ASP A 16 16.67 18.23 3.82
C ASP A 16 15.54 17.28 3.39
N GLU A 17 14.56 17.02 4.27
CA GLU A 17 13.37 16.23 3.93
C GLU A 17 12.53 16.91 2.86
N ILE A 18 12.28 18.22 2.97
CA ILE A 18 11.54 19.01 1.97
C ILE A 18 12.23 18.95 0.61
N LYS A 19 13.57 19.12 0.56
CA LYS A 19 14.35 18.99 -0.68
C LYS A 19 14.24 17.59 -1.28
N TYR A 20 14.32 16.54 -0.45
CA TYR A 20 14.16 15.17 -0.92
C TYR A 20 12.76 14.93 -1.49
N LEU A 21 11.70 15.35 -0.77
CA LEU A 21 10.31 15.20 -1.20
C LEU A 21 10.05 15.97 -2.50
N ARG A 22 10.62 17.17 -2.66
CA ARG A 22 10.56 17.94 -3.92
C ARG A 22 11.26 17.21 -5.07
N LYS A 23 12.43 16.61 -4.83
CA LYS A 23 13.20 15.88 -5.85
C LYS A 23 12.53 14.57 -6.28
N SER A 24 11.95 13.84 -5.33
CA SER A 24 11.19 12.59 -5.58
C SER A 24 9.80 12.84 -6.18
N GLY A 25 9.38 14.12 -6.23
CA GLY A 25 8.09 14.56 -6.74
C GLY A 25 6.96 14.49 -5.72
N GLY A 26 7.17 13.99 -4.50
CA GLY A 26 6.11 13.77 -3.52
C GLY A 26 5.46 12.39 -3.65
N GLN A 27 4.35 12.17 -2.94
CA GLN A 27 3.63 10.90 -2.99
C GLN A 27 2.96 10.74 -4.37
N LYS A 28 3.43 9.75 -5.12
CA LYS A 28 2.84 9.34 -6.39
C LYS A 28 1.58 8.54 -6.13
N THR A 29 0.46 8.99 -6.69
CA THR A 29 -0.80 8.25 -6.70
C THR A 29 -1.20 8.02 -8.14
N PHE A 30 -1.46 6.77 -8.50
CA PHE A 30 -1.93 6.48 -9.85
C PHE A 30 -3.40 6.84 -9.94
N LEU A 31 -3.70 7.68 -10.93
CA LEU A 31 -5.05 8.08 -11.28
C LEU A 31 -5.49 7.33 -12.52
N SER A 32 -6.74 6.92 -12.53
CA SER A 32 -7.43 6.24 -13.62
C SER A 32 -8.79 6.90 -13.84
N ASP A 33 -9.40 6.65 -15.00
CA ASP A 33 -10.75 7.10 -15.34
C ASP A 33 -10.99 8.61 -15.21
N GLY A 34 -9.97 9.38 -15.62
CA GLY A 34 -9.99 10.83 -15.59
C GLY A 34 -11.04 11.42 -16.52
N THR A 35 -11.90 12.31 -16.02
CA THR A 35 -12.96 12.98 -16.80
C THR A 35 -13.00 14.47 -16.50
N LEU A 36 -13.02 15.29 -17.55
CA LEU A 36 -13.20 16.74 -17.40
C LEU A 36 -14.65 17.02 -16.96
N LEU A 37 -14.79 17.70 -15.82
CA LEU A 37 -16.08 18.02 -15.23
C LEU A 37 -16.57 19.43 -15.58
N ASP A 38 -15.67 20.43 -15.61
CA ASP A 38 -16.05 21.84 -15.74
C ASP A 38 -14.88 22.74 -16.20
N LYS A 39 -15.19 23.90 -16.80
CA LYS A 39 -14.26 24.96 -17.24
C LYS A 39 -14.66 26.30 -16.58
N ARG A 40 -13.89 26.75 -15.58
CA ARG A 40 -14.19 28.03 -14.90
C ARG A 40 -13.68 29.24 -15.72
N LYS A 41 -14.57 29.85 -16.51
CA LYS A 41 -14.26 31.02 -17.37
C LYS A 41 -13.66 32.24 -16.65
N ARG A 42 -13.93 32.44 -15.34
CA ARG A 42 -13.40 33.58 -14.56
C ARG A 42 -12.03 33.34 -13.90
N SER A 43 -11.63 32.09 -13.65
CA SER A 43 -10.38 31.76 -12.94
C SER A 43 -9.36 30.99 -13.79
N GLY A 44 -9.70 30.66 -15.04
CA GLY A 44 -8.80 29.94 -15.97
C GLY A 44 -8.52 28.48 -15.58
N GLN A 45 -9.25 27.91 -14.62
CA GLN A 45 -9.01 26.55 -14.11
C GLN A 45 -9.98 25.52 -14.70
N TYR A 46 -9.47 24.30 -14.91
CA TYR A 46 -10.15 23.13 -15.44
C TYR A 46 -10.33 22.10 -14.33
N ILE A 47 -11.57 21.64 -14.11
CA ILE A 47 -11.88 20.71 -13.02
C ILE A 47 -11.96 19.30 -13.57
N TYR A 48 -11.20 18.38 -12.99
CA TYR A 48 -11.15 16.96 -13.38
C TYR A 48 -11.58 16.06 -12.23
N SER A 49 -12.31 14.99 -12.55
CA SER A 49 -12.53 13.84 -11.66
C SER A 49 -11.53 12.75 -12.00
N PHE A 50 -11.02 12.04 -11.00
CA PHE A 50 -10.21 10.84 -11.18
C PHE A 50 -10.55 9.78 -10.15
N THR A 51 -10.26 8.53 -10.47
CA THR A 51 -10.27 7.40 -9.54
C THR A 51 -8.82 7.04 -9.19
N THR A 52 -8.49 6.97 -7.92
CA THR A 52 -7.16 6.66 -7.40
C THR A 52 -7.01 5.16 -7.15
N ASP A 53 -5.79 4.67 -7.23
CA ASP A 53 -5.43 3.29 -6.85
C ASP A 53 -5.33 3.08 -5.33
N THR A 54 -5.32 4.17 -4.56
CA THR A 54 -5.21 4.20 -3.10
C THR A 54 -6.13 5.26 -2.50
N GLU A 55 -6.76 4.96 -1.37
CA GLU A 55 -7.57 5.94 -0.64
C GLU A 55 -6.67 7.10 -0.19
N LEU A 56 -6.95 8.30 -0.68
CA LEU A 56 -6.22 9.50 -0.29
C LEU A 56 -6.84 10.11 0.95
N ARG A 57 -6.03 10.64 1.86
CA ARG A 57 -6.49 11.32 3.07
C ARG A 57 -5.75 12.63 3.25
N PHE A 58 -5.86 13.47 2.24
CA PHE A 58 -5.33 14.82 2.28
C PHE A 58 -6.43 15.80 2.64
N PRO A 59 -6.11 16.92 3.32
CA PRO A 59 -7.04 18.03 3.47
C PRO A 59 -7.49 18.56 2.09
N ASP A 60 -8.72 19.06 2.03
CA ASP A 60 -9.13 19.93 0.91
C ASP A 60 -8.14 21.10 0.79
N ASP A 61 -7.97 21.61 -0.43
CA ASP A 61 -7.05 22.69 -0.79
C ASP A 61 -5.56 22.31 -0.77
N THR A 62 -5.24 21.01 -0.69
CA THR A 62 -3.85 20.53 -0.80
C THR A 62 -3.28 20.83 -2.20
N PRO A 63 -2.13 21.51 -2.33
CA PRO A 63 -1.46 21.68 -3.61
C PRO A 63 -0.99 20.34 -4.20
N VAL A 64 -1.20 20.16 -5.50
CA VAL A 64 -0.84 18.93 -6.22
C VAL A 64 -0.29 19.24 -7.60
N ASP A 65 0.58 18.37 -8.12
CA ASP A 65 0.98 18.35 -9.53
C ASP A 65 0.45 17.07 -10.19
N LEU A 66 -0.14 17.20 -11.36
CA LEU A 66 -0.58 16.06 -12.17
C LEU A 66 0.41 15.84 -13.31
N GLU A 67 0.95 14.64 -13.46
CA GLU A 67 1.74 14.24 -14.62
C GLU A 67 0.90 13.42 -15.60
N TYR A 68 0.84 13.89 -16.85
CA TYR A 68 0.12 13.26 -17.94
C TYR A 68 0.92 13.41 -19.24
N LYS A 69 1.10 12.29 -19.98
CA LYS A 69 1.91 12.22 -21.21
C LYS A 69 3.32 12.85 -21.08
N GLY A 70 3.97 12.62 -19.93
CA GLY A 70 5.32 13.13 -19.64
C GLY A 70 5.42 14.63 -19.36
N LYS A 71 4.29 15.34 -19.19
CA LYS A 71 4.23 16.75 -18.80
C LYS A 71 3.56 16.91 -17.43
N LYS A 72 4.04 17.88 -16.63
CA LYS A 72 3.49 18.20 -15.31
C LYS A 72 2.56 19.41 -15.37
N TYR A 73 1.48 19.36 -14.61
CA TYR A 73 0.42 20.36 -14.55
C TYR A 73 0.05 20.63 -13.10
N SER A 74 0.30 21.85 -12.62
CA SER A 74 -0.02 22.21 -11.24
C SER A 74 -1.51 22.43 -11.02
N GLY A 75 -1.96 22.09 -9.81
CA GLY A 75 -3.34 22.15 -9.41
C GLY A 75 -3.56 22.08 -7.91
N ILE A 76 -4.84 21.99 -7.53
CA ILE A 76 -5.27 21.92 -6.14
C ILE A 76 -6.26 20.77 -5.99
N LEU A 77 -6.10 19.99 -4.93
CA LEU A 77 -7.05 18.96 -4.53
C LEU A 77 -8.31 19.61 -3.94
N VAL A 78 -9.41 19.54 -4.67
CA VAL A 78 -10.67 20.20 -4.31
C VAL A 78 -11.46 19.35 -3.32
N SER A 79 -11.45 18.03 -3.48
CA SER A 79 -12.06 17.09 -2.56
C SER A 79 -11.55 15.67 -2.76
N VAL A 80 -11.56 14.89 -1.68
CA VAL A 80 -11.32 13.45 -1.70
C VAL A 80 -12.52 12.72 -1.10
N GLU A 81 -13.04 11.73 -1.82
CA GLU A 81 -14.09 10.83 -1.34
C GLU A 81 -13.71 9.37 -1.64
N GLY A 82 -13.11 8.70 -0.66
CA GLY A 82 -12.63 7.33 -0.82
C GLY A 82 -11.53 7.25 -1.88
N PHE A 83 -11.84 6.59 -2.99
CA PHE A 83 -10.95 6.48 -4.16
C PHE A 83 -11.22 7.54 -5.22
N ASP A 84 -12.29 8.33 -5.09
CA ASP A 84 -12.61 9.36 -6.04
C ASP A 84 -12.01 10.70 -5.59
N ILE A 85 -11.31 11.37 -6.49
CA ILE A 85 -10.73 12.70 -6.23
C ILE A 85 -11.13 13.70 -7.28
N ILE A 86 -11.22 14.96 -6.85
CA ILE A 86 -11.47 16.10 -7.73
C ILE A 86 -10.27 17.03 -7.67
N LEU A 87 -9.72 17.33 -8.84
CA LEU A 87 -8.59 18.23 -9.02
C LEU A 87 -9.01 19.49 -9.79
N ALA A 88 -8.49 20.64 -9.38
CA ALA A 88 -8.53 21.87 -10.17
C ALA A 88 -7.15 22.09 -10.79
N LEU A 89 -7.04 22.05 -12.12
CA LEU A 89 -5.80 22.23 -12.88
C LEU A 89 -5.80 23.57 -13.62
N GLN A 90 -4.63 24.12 -13.90
CA GLN A 90 -4.52 25.36 -14.69
C GLN A 90 -4.62 25.15 -16.21
N ASN A 91 -4.50 23.91 -16.69
CA ASN A 91 -4.45 23.58 -18.12
C ASN A 91 -5.52 22.58 -18.51
N ASN A 92 -5.97 22.66 -19.77
CA ASN A 92 -6.86 21.67 -20.39
C ASN A 92 -6.04 20.48 -20.90
N LEU A 93 -6.41 19.29 -20.48
CA LEU A 93 -5.78 18.01 -20.82
C LEU A 93 -6.65 17.11 -21.72
N GLY A 94 -7.80 17.61 -22.18
CA GLY A 94 -8.80 16.85 -22.96
C GLY A 94 -10.02 16.43 -22.12
N GLU A 95 -10.99 15.78 -22.76
CA GLU A 95 -12.25 15.37 -22.11
C GLU A 95 -12.13 14.10 -21.26
N LYS A 96 -11.28 13.15 -21.68
CA LYS A 96 -11.00 11.90 -20.96
C LYS A 96 -9.49 11.66 -20.83
N ILE A 97 -9.08 11.14 -19.68
CA ILE A 97 -7.70 10.76 -19.36
C ILE A 97 -7.74 9.33 -18.81
N ALA A 98 -7.20 8.35 -19.56
CA ALA A 98 -7.23 6.96 -19.14
C ALA A 98 -6.40 6.72 -17.87
N VAL A 99 -5.18 7.26 -17.83
CA VAL A 99 -4.24 7.14 -16.70
C VAL A 99 -3.45 8.44 -16.56
N ALA A 100 -3.22 8.87 -15.32
CA ALA A 100 -2.32 9.96 -14.96
C ALA A 100 -1.64 9.66 -13.62
N THR A 101 -0.61 10.42 -13.26
CA THR A 101 0.05 10.29 -11.96
C THR A 101 -0.11 11.58 -11.17
N LEU A 102 -0.76 11.52 -10.01
CA LEU A 102 -0.84 12.62 -9.07
C LEU A 102 0.39 12.66 -8.19
N TYR A 103 0.92 13.84 -7.99
CA TYR A 103 1.96 14.17 -7.05
C TYR A 103 1.37 15.15 -6.03
N THR A 104 1.15 14.72 -4.81
CA THR A 104 0.78 15.67 -3.74
C THR A 104 2.04 16.31 -3.18
N SER A 105 2.01 17.61 -2.87
CA SER A 105 3.12 18.33 -2.24
C SER A 105 3.16 18.05 -0.72
N PRO A 106 3.81 16.98 -0.23
CA PRO A 106 3.72 16.59 1.18
C PRO A 106 4.54 17.55 2.06
N TRP A 107 5.45 18.32 1.45
CA TRP A 107 6.33 19.27 2.11
C TRP A 107 5.64 20.51 2.66
N PHE A 108 4.43 20.87 2.19
CA PHE A 108 3.69 22.04 2.70
C PHE A 108 3.50 21.98 4.23
N LEU A 109 3.16 20.80 4.76
CA LEU A 109 2.99 20.61 6.21
C LEU A 109 4.31 20.79 6.98
N LEU A 110 5.44 20.43 6.38
CA LEU A 110 6.78 20.60 6.97
C LEU A 110 7.21 22.08 6.92
N GLU A 111 6.85 22.80 5.86
CA GLU A 111 7.08 24.25 5.76
C GLU A 111 6.28 25.01 6.82
N GLU A 112 5.02 24.66 7.04
CA GLU A 112 4.22 25.24 8.12
C GLU A 112 4.79 24.88 9.49
N LEU A 113 5.23 23.64 9.71
CA LEU A 113 5.89 23.25 10.97
C LEU A 113 7.15 24.10 11.23
N LYS A 114 8.01 24.25 10.21
CA LYS A 114 9.20 25.10 10.27
C LYS A 114 8.82 26.54 10.64
N LYS A 115 7.78 27.10 10.01
CA LYS A 115 7.26 28.42 10.35
C LYS A 115 6.82 28.51 11.81
N ARG A 116 6.09 27.53 12.35
CA ARG A 116 5.66 27.53 13.76
C ARG A 116 6.82 27.42 14.74
N LEU A 117 7.81 26.59 14.43
CA LEU A 117 9.02 26.49 15.24
C LEU A 117 9.80 27.80 15.26
N LEU A 118 9.85 28.53 14.13
CA LEU A 118 10.45 29.87 14.00
C LEU A 118 9.68 30.95 14.77
N GLU A 119 8.35 31.02 14.60
CA GLU A 119 7.48 31.98 15.29
C GLU A 119 7.56 31.84 16.82
N ALA A 120 7.80 30.63 17.31
CA ALA A 120 8.01 30.35 18.73
C ALA A 120 9.24 31.07 19.32
N CYS A 121 10.15 31.61 18.50
CA CYS A 121 11.24 32.46 18.98
C CYS A 121 10.77 33.83 19.46
N SER A 122 9.60 34.31 19.02
CA SER A 122 9.03 35.57 19.50
C SER A 122 8.65 35.49 21.00
N PRO A 123 8.79 36.57 21.78
CA PRO A 123 8.57 36.54 23.23
C PRO A 123 7.09 36.38 23.65
N LYS A 124 6.12 36.34 22.73
CA LYS A 124 4.70 36.18 23.08
C LYS A 124 4.36 34.70 23.28
N GLY A 125 4.49 34.23 24.52
CA GLY A 125 3.72 33.10 25.05
C GLY A 125 4.36 31.72 24.97
N ALA A 126 5.26 31.40 24.02
CA ALA A 126 5.82 30.06 23.84
C ALA A 126 6.55 29.49 25.10
N ASN A 127 6.23 28.25 25.53
CA ASN A 127 6.91 27.61 26.68
C ASN A 127 8.19 26.90 26.24
N LYS A 128 9.23 27.68 25.93
CA LYS A 128 10.53 27.17 25.49
C LYS A 128 11.21 26.30 26.56
N ASN A 129 11.04 26.65 27.84
CA ASN A 129 11.62 25.89 28.95
C ASN A 129 11.08 24.45 28.98
N LEU A 130 9.77 24.26 28.78
CA LEU A 130 9.19 22.91 28.73
C LEU A 130 9.71 22.09 27.55
N ALA A 131 9.95 22.72 26.40
CA ALA A 131 10.59 22.06 25.26
C ALA A 131 12.04 21.63 25.57
N GLU A 132 12.81 22.47 26.28
CA GLU A 132 14.17 22.13 26.71
C GLU A 132 14.20 20.99 27.73
N ILE A 133 13.24 20.94 28.68
CA ILE A 133 13.09 19.82 29.62
C ILE A 133 12.72 18.52 28.88
N LEU A 134 11.83 18.62 27.87
CA LEU A 134 11.43 17.48 27.05
C LEU A 134 12.62 16.85 26.31
N LEU A 135 13.50 17.68 25.75
CA LEU A 135 14.72 17.26 25.03
C LEU A 135 15.86 16.84 25.98
N GLY A 136 15.67 16.92 27.30
CA GLY A 136 16.71 16.60 28.28
C GLY A 136 17.80 17.67 28.43
N GLY A 137 17.59 18.88 27.89
CA GLY A 137 18.52 20.00 27.97
C GLY A 137 18.56 20.69 29.34
N THR A 138 17.48 20.60 30.11
CA THR A 138 17.36 21.18 31.47
C THR A 138 16.70 20.21 32.44
N LYS A 139 17.09 20.25 33.72
CA LYS A 139 16.45 19.45 34.76
C LYS A 139 15.12 20.08 35.15
N GLU A 140 14.12 19.24 35.38
CA GLU A 140 12.83 19.67 35.88
C GLU A 140 12.96 20.29 37.30
N PRO A 141 12.29 21.42 37.59
CA PRO A 141 12.29 22.01 38.92
C PRO A 141 11.74 21.03 39.97
N SER A 142 12.33 21.00 41.15
CA SER A 142 11.96 20.09 42.25
C SER A 142 10.62 20.40 42.92
N THR A 143 9.96 21.50 42.57
CA THR A 143 8.75 22.01 43.25
C THR A 143 7.55 22.05 42.30
N SER A 144 6.70 21.03 42.41
CA SER A 144 5.32 21.07 41.90
C SER A 144 4.36 20.80 43.06
N PRO A 145 3.26 21.54 43.22
CA PRO A 145 2.25 21.21 44.22
C PRO A 145 1.72 19.81 43.96
N LYS A 146 1.79 18.93 44.97
CA LYS A 146 1.35 17.55 44.83
C LYS A 146 -0.17 17.52 44.72
N VAL A 147 -0.67 17.16 43.54
CA VAL A 147 -2.09 16.90 43.30
C VAL A 147 -2.42 15.52 43.84
N ASN A 148 -3.44 15.41 44.69
CA ASN A 148 -3.91 14.12 45.18
C ASN A 148 -4.67 13.38 44.07
N THR A 149 -3.96 12.48 43.38
CA THR A 149 -4.52 11.70 42.27
C THR A 149 -5.69 10.81 42.71
N GLN A 150 -5.61 10.16 43.87
CA GLN A 150 -6.68 9.28 44.33
C GLN A 150 -7.98 10.05 44.53
N GLN A 151 -7.91 11.23 45.15
CA GLN A 151 -9.08 12.08 45.35
C GLN A 151 -9.75 12.50 44.02
N LEU A 152 -8.97 12.78 42.98
CA LEU A 152 -9.54 13.10 41.66
C LEU A 152 -10.17 11.87 41.01
N LEU A 153 -9.52 10.70 41.10
CA LEU A 153 -10.05 9.45 40.57
C LEU A 153 -11.34 9.02 41.28
N ASP A 154 -11.43 9.20 42.60
CA ASP A 154 -12.65 8.91 43.37
C ASP A 154 -13.82 9.78 42.91
N LYS A 155 -13.58 11.07 42.63
CA LYS A 155 -14.61 11.97 42.08
C LYS A 155 -15.09 11.54 40.69
N ILE A 156 -14.17 11.07 39.83
CA ILE A 156 -14.54 10.55 38.51
C ILE A 156 -15.35 9.25 38.68
N GLN A 157 -14.93 8.38 39.59
CA GLN A 157 -15.59 7.11 39.89
C GLN A 157 -17.02 7.31 40.42
N GLN A 158 -17.23 8.23 41.36
CA GLN A 158 -18.55 8.52 41.93
C GLN A 158 -19.57 8.97 40.89
N ARG A 159 -19.12 9.57 39.79
CA ARG A 159 -19.98 10.09 38.72
C ARG A 159 -20.33 9.05 37.66
N LEU A 160 -19.45 8.08 37.41
CA LEU A 160 -19.65 7.12 36.33
C LEU A 160 -20.58 5.98 36.78
N PRO A 161 -21.52 5.54 35.91
CA PRO A 161 -22.47 4.47 36.25
C PRO A 161 -21.79 3.11 36.41
N GLN A 162 -20.59 2.94 35.86
CA GLN A 162 -19.80 1.72 35.98
C GLN A 162 -18.49 2.00 36.70
N ALA A 163 -18.01 0.99 37.44
CA ALA A 163 -16.69 1.04 38.09
C ALA A 163 -15.58 1.26 37.04
N ILE A 164 -14.80 2.31 37.20
CA ILE A 164 -13.55 2.54 36.49
C ILE A 164 -12.61 1.41 36.87
N ARG A 165 -12.27 0.58 35.88
CA ARG A 165 -11.25 -0.44 36.06
C ARG A 165 -9.92 0.10 35.56
N TYR A 166 -9.05 0.48 36.49
CA TYR A 166 -7.64 0.72 36.23
C TYR A 166 -6.78 -0.13 37.17
N ASN A 167 -5.55 -0.42 36.77
CA ASN A 167 -4.56 -1.07 37.65
C ASN A 167 -3.56 -0.05 38.24
N GLU A 168 -2.68 -0.52 39.11
CA GLU A 168 -1.68 0.33 39.77
C GLU A 168 -0.72 1.01 38.77
N TYR A 169 -0.38 0.37 37.65
CA TYR A 169 0.48 0.97 36.62
C TYR A 169 -0.20 2.13 35.88
N GLN A 170 -1.49 1.99 35.59
CA GLN A 170 -2.30 3.03 34.96
C GLN A 170 -2.53 4.20 35.93
N LYS A 171 -2.79 3.92 37.21
CA LYS A 171 -2.86 4.93 38.27
C LYS A 171 -1.52 5.66 38.44
N ALA A 172 -0.40 4.94 38.43
CA ALA A 172 0.93 5.54 38.50
C ALA A 172 1.19 6.48 37.31
N ALA A 173 0.73 6.11 36.11
CA ALA A 173 0.83 6.99 34.93
C ALA A 173 0.00 8.28 35.09
N VAL A 174 -1.24 8.19 35.57
CA VAL A 174 -2.07 9.39 35.86
C VAL A 174 -1.40 10.27 36.92
N ASN A 175 -0.90 9.66 38.00
CA ASN A 175 -0.20 10.38 39.07
C ASN A 175 1.08 11.07 38.57
N GLN A 176 1.84 10.40 37.71
CA GLN A 176 3.04 10.97 37.08
C GLN A 176 2.70 12.22 36.28
N VAL A 177 1.66 12.15 35.43
CA VAL A 177 1.25 13.29 34.59
C VAL A 177 0.76 14.47 35.42
N LEU A 178 -0.04 14.24 36.46
CA LEU A 178 -0.56 15.31 37.31
C LEU A 178 0.54 16.05 38.10
N ASN A 179 1.64 15.36 38.41
CA ASN A 179 2.66 15.85 39.33
C ASN A 179 4.00 16.20 38.66
N ARG A 180 4.10 16.12 37.33
CA ARG A 180 5.30 16.48 36.56
C ARG A 180 4.98 17.37 35.37
N GLN A 181 5.97 18.16 34.97
CA GLN A 181 5.98 18.94 33.74
C GLN A 181 6.17 18.05 32.51
N VAL A 182 7.06 17.06 32.57
CA VAL A 182 7.31 16.12 31.46
C VAL A 182 7.16 14.69 31.94
N SER A 183 6.24 13.96 31.32
CA SER A 183 5.97 12.55 31.62
C SER A 183 6.03 11.71 30.36
N PHE A 184 6.68 10.54 30.45
CA PHE A 184 6.71 9.54 29.38
C PHE A 184 5.95 8.30 29.83
N ILE A 185 4.93 7.90 29.09
CA ILE A 185 4.12 6.73 29.38
C ILE A 185 4.43 5.72 28.29
N TRP A 186 5.24 4.72 28.66
CA TRP A 186 5.54 3.60 27.79
C TRP A 186 4.39 2.60 27.89
N GLY A 187 3.60 2.53 26.81
CA GLY A 187 2.42 1.67 26.71
C GLY A 187 2.58 0.59 25.64
N PRO A 188 3.18 -0.57 25.98
CA PRO A 188 3.22 -1.76 25.12
C PRO A 188 1.83 -2.20 24.62
N PRO A 189 1.75 -3.04 23.58
CA PRO A 189 0.49 -3.48 23.00
C PRO A 189 -0.46 -4.10 24.04
N GLY A 190 -1.74 -3.71 23.99
CA GLY A 190 -2.76 -4.28 24.86
C GLY A 190 -2.73 -3.79 26.31
N THR A 191 -1.81 -2.90 26.70
CA THR A 191 -1.65 -2.46 28.12
C THR A 191 -2.64 -1.38 28.59
N GLY A 192 -3.61 -1.04 27.73
CA GLY A 192 -4.61 -0.01 28.02
C GLY A 192 -4.10 1.42 27.86
N LYS A 193 -3.02 1.66 27.10
CA LYS A 193 -2.45 3.00 26.81
C LYS A 193 -3.53 4.08 26.54
N THR A 194 -4.47 3.79 25.65
CA THR A 194 -5.55 4.75 25.29
C THR A 194 -6.60 4.92 26.39
N SER A 195 -6.88 3.89 27.17
CA SER A 195 -7.75 3.99 28.37
C SER A 195 -7.06 4.85 29.44
N THR A 196 -5.78 4.62 29.71
CA THR A 196 -4.96 5.46 30.61
C THR A 196 -4.90 6.91 30.14
N LEU A 197 -4.78 7.14 28.83
CA LEU A 197 -4.81 8.48 28.24
C LEU A 197 -6.14 9.18 28.55
N GLY A 198 -7.28 8.52 28.27
CA GLY A 198 -8.59 9.08 28.57
C GLY A 198 -8.78 9.39 30.05
N LEU A 199 -8.37 8.49 30.93
CA LEU A 199 -8.42 8.68 32.37
C LEU A 199 -7.52 9.84 32.83
N THR A 200 -6.35 9.98 32.22
CA THR A 200 -5.42 11.10 32.47
C THR A 200 -6.06 12.43 32.08
N VAL A 201 -6.67 12.52 30.89
CA VAL A 201 -7.38 13.72 30.43
C VAL A 201 -8.54 14.05 31.36
N ALA A 202 -9.32 13.04 31.77
CA ALA A 202 -10.42 13.24 32.73
C ALA A 202 -9.92 13.77 34.08
N ALA A 203 -8.80 13.26 34.59
CA ALA A 203 -8.20 13.75 35.83
C ALA A 203 -7.67 15.20 35.70
N LEU A 204 -7.09 15.56 34.55
CA LEU A 204 -6.66 16.93 34.25
C LEU A 204 -7.85 17.89 34.19
N VAL A 205 -8.93 17.52 33.51
CA VAL A 205 -10.17 18.32 33.46
C VAL A 205 -10.79 18.45 34.85
N GLN A 206 -10.79 17.37 35.65
CA GLN A 206 -11.26 17.39 37.03
C GLN A 206 -10.41 18.32 37.93
N ALA A 207 -9.14 18.53 37.58
CA ALA A 207 -8.25 19.51 38.19
C ALA A 207 -8.43 20.94 37.64
N GLY A 208 -9.37 21.16 36.71
CA GLY A 208 -9.68 22.45 36.11
C GLY A 208 -8.77 22.84 34.94
N GLU A 209 -8.04 21.89 34.35
CA GLU A 209 -7.07 22.17 33.28
C GLU A 209 -7.67 22.02 31.88
N SER A 210 -7.25 22.93 30.99
CA SER A 210 -7.49 22.82 29.55
C SER A 210 -6.48 21.87 28.89
N VAL A 211 -6.94 21.01 27.99
CA VAL A 211 -6.13 19.90 27.45
C VAL A 211 -6.17 19.86 25.92
N LEU A 212 -4.99 19.79 25.31
CA LEU A 212 -4.83 19.46 23.89
C LEU A 212 -4.36 18.00 23.75
N VAL A 213 -5.20 17.17 23.14
CA VAL A 213 -4.88 15.78 22.79
C VAL A 213 -4.46 15.72 21.32
N VAL A 214 -3.25 15.26 21.06
CA VAL A 214 -2.67 15.19 19.71
C VAL A 214 -2.14 13.80 19.38
N ALA A 215 -2.24 13.40 18.12
CA ALA A 215 -1.63 12.17 17.62
C ALA A 215 -1.25 12.29 16.14
N HIS A 216 -0.48 11.34 15.60
CA HIS A 216 -0.02 11.40 14.20
C HIS A 216 -1.15 11.10 13.17
N SER A 217 -2.17 10.32 13.53
CA SER A 217 -3.24 9.85 12.62
C SER A 217 -4.64 10.12 13.15
N ASN A 218 -5.61 10.26 12.24
CA ASN A 218 -7.01 10.46 12.62
C ASN A 218 -7.54 9.32 13.50
N THR A 219 -7.25 8.06 13.14
CA THR A 219 -7.69 6.88 13.91
C THR A 219 -7.20 6.90 15.36
N ALA A 220 -5.95 7.30 15.60
CA ALA A 220 -5.40 7.42 16.95
C ALA A 220 -6.13 8.51 17.75
N VAL A 221 -6.36 9.69 17.15
CA VAL A 221 -7.10 10.77 17.81
C VAL A 221 -8.56 10.36 18.08
N ASP A 222 -9.22 9.69 17.14
CA ASP A 222 -10.61 9.24 17.30
C ASP A 222 -10.72 8.25 18.47
N THR A 223 -9.78 7.30 18.57
CA THR A 223 -9.73 6.31 19.66
C THR A 223 -9.44 6.98 21.01
N ALA A 224 -8.49 7.93 21.05
CA ALA A 224 -8.20 8.72 22.23
C ALA A 224 -9.42 9.54 22.68
N MET A 225 -10.07 10.25 21.76
CA MET A 225 -11.24 11.08 22.07
C MET A 225 -12.46 10.26 22.49
N LYS A 226 -12.62 9.03 21.97
CA LYS A 226 -13.62 8.08 22.46
C LYS A 226 -13.38 7.71 23.92
N SER A 227 -12.14 7.37 24.29
CA SER A 227 -11.75 7.08 25.68
C SER A 227 -11.94 8.30 26.61
N VAL A 228 -11.58 9.50 26.13
CA VAL A 228 -11.86 10.75 26.86
C VAL A 228 -13.36 10.95 27.09
N ALA A 229 -14.19 10.66 26.08
CA ALA A 229 -15.65 10.74 26.18
C ALA A 229 -16.20 9.80 27.27
N GLU A 230 -15.73 8.55 27.28
CA GLU A 230 -16.14 7.52 28.24
C GLU A 230 -15.95 7.97 29.70
N TYR A 231 -14.83 8.64 29.99
CA TYR A 231 -14.56 9.14 31.33
C TYR A 231 -15.18 10.50 31.63
N LEU A 232 -15.51 11.33 30.63
CA LEU A 232 -16.07 12.67 30.85
C LEU A 232 -17.60 12.75 30.70
N GLN A 233 -18.26 11.71 30.22
CA GLN A 233 -19.72 11.69 30.03
C GLN A 233 -20.49 12.01 31.32
N GLY A 234 -21.44 12.94 31.28
CA GLY A 234 -22.16 13.43 32.47
C GLY A 234 -21.43 14.54 33.24
N THR A 235 -20.27 15.03 32.78
CA THR A 235 -19.74 16.32 33.26
C THR A 235 -20.39 17.50 32.53
N PRO A 236 -20.49 18.68 33.16
CA PRO A 236 -20.87 19.91 32.46
C PRO A 236 -19.97 20.22 31.25
N VAL A 237 -18.68 19.87 31.31
CA VAL A 237 -17.73 20.07 30.21
C VAL A 237 -18.11 19.23 28.99
N TYR A 238 -18.49 17.97 29.20
CA TYR A 238 -18.94 17.08 28.13
C TYR A 238 -20.32 17.50 27.58
N GLU A 239 -21.30 17.71 28.47
CA GLU A 239 -22.69 18.01 28.06
C GLU A 239 -22.82 19.35 27.34
N ASN A 240 -21.98 20.34 27.69
CA ASN A 240 -21.95 21.63 27.00
C ASN A 240 -21.15 21.60 25.68
N GLY A 241 -20.67 20.42 25.24
CA GLY A 241 -19.90 20.28 24.00
C GLY A 241 -18.53 20.96 24.05
N MET A 242 -17.88 20.98 25.22
CA MET A 242 -16.53 21.57 25.39
C MET A 242 -15.41 20.54 25.23
N VAL A 243 -15.72 19.30 24.89
CA VAL A 243 -14.77 18.23 24.53
C VAL A 243 -14.91 17.99 23.03
N LEU A 244 -13.97 18.44 22.20
CA LEU A 244 -14.15 18.48 20.75
C LEU A 244 -13.01 17.80 19.97
N ARG A 245 -13.38 16.91 19.05
CA ARG A 245 -12.52 16.34 18.00
C ARG A 245 -12.51 17.30 16.80
N TYR A 246 -11.34 17.86 16.47
CA TYR A 246 -11.15 18.81 15.37
C TYR A 246 -10.45 18.19 14.15
N GLY A 247 -11.15 18.15 13.03
CA GLY A 247 -10.69 17.55 11.78
C GLY A 247 -11.63 16.45 11.32
N VAL A 248 -11.20 15.68 10.32
CA VAL A 248 -12.00 14.57 9.78
C VAL A 248 -11.92 13.38 10.74
N ALA A 249 -13.09 12.95 11.24
CA ALA A 249 -13.21 11.71 12.00
C ALA A 249 -13.40 10.52 11.06
N THR A 250 -12.88 9.36 11.46
CA THR A 250 -13.12 8.10 10.76
C THR A 250 -14.62 7.77 10.83
N PRO A 251 -15.28 7.38 9.72
CA PRO A 251 -16.69 7.00 9.73
C PRO A 251 -16.98 5.96 10.82
N GLY A 252 -18.10 6.12 11.54
CA GLY A 252 -18.48 5.23 12.64
C GLY A 252 -17.76 5.45 13.97
N ALA A 253 -16.59 6.10 14.00
CA ALA A 253 -15.72 6.07 15.18
C ALA A 253 -16.30 6.79 16.41
N LEU A 254 -17.06 7.87 16.20
CA LEU A 254 -17.61 8.72 17.26
C LEU A 254 -19.15 8.74 17.29
N GLU A 255 -19.83 7.79 16.62
CA GLU A 255 -21.30 7.76 16.55
C GLU A 255 -21.97 7.67 17.93
N LYS A 256 -21.37 6.92 18.86
CA LYS A 256 -21.85 6.81 20.25
C LYS A 256 -21.66 8.09 21.07
N TYR A 257 -20.77 8.99 20.63
CA TYR A 257 -20.39 10.21 21.34
C TYR A 257 -20.55 11.44 20.44
N PRO A 258 -21.78 11.75 19.97
CA PRO A 258 -22.01 12.85 19.02
C PRO A 258 -21.64 14.23 19.60
N GLN A 259 -21.55 14.33 20.92
CA GLN A 259 -21.13 15.54 21.63
C GLN A 259 -19.64 15.87 21.47
N VAL A 260 -18.85 14.87 21.08
CA VAL A 260 -17.40 15.02 20.90
C VAL A 260 -17.04 15.43 19.48
N HIS A 261 -17.92 15.17 18.51
CA HIS A 261 -17.66 15.53 17.13
C HIS A 261 -17.99 17.01 16.88
N VAL A 262 -17.01 17.81 16.42
CA VAL A 262 -17.22 19.26 16.20
C VAL A 262 -18.38 19.55 15.26
N ARG A 263 -18.53 18.77 14.17
CA ARG A 263 -19.67 18.88 13.25
C ARG A 263 -20.98 18.43 13.90
N GLY A 264 -20.94 17.50 14.86
CA GLY A 264 -22.11 17.06 15.63
C GLY A 264 -22.63 18.14 16.57
N VAL A 265 -21.73 18.88 17.22
CA VAL A 265 -22.08 20.06 18.03
C VAL A 265 -22.54 21.22 17.14
N ALA A 266 -21.86 21.47 16.03
CA ALA A 266 -22.29 22.46 15.04
C ALA A 266 -23.69 22.15 14.48
N ARG A 267 -24.02 20.87 14.24
CA ARG A 267 -25.35 20.42 13.83
C ARG A 267 -26.43 20.79 14.84
N ARG A 268 -26.17 20.57 16.14
CA ARG A 268 -27.12 20.92 17.20
C ARG A 268 -27.34 22.44 17.30
N GLN A 269 -26.29 23.23 17.13
CA GLN A 269 -26.38 24.70 17.19
C GLN A 269 -26.95 25.33 15.92
N ASN A 270 -26.77 24.71 14.75
CA ASN A 270 -27.26 25.23 13.47
C ASN A 270 -27.71 24.07 12.54
N PRO A 271 -28.87 23.43 12.82
CA PRO A 271 -29.31 22.26 12.07
C PRO A 271 -29.60 22.58 10.60
N LYS A 272 -30.20 23.74 10.33
CA LYS A 272 -30.55 24.18 8.97
C LYS A 272 -29.33 24.23 8.04
N LEU A 273 -28.22 24.82 8.51
CA LEU A 273 -26.98 24.89 7.74
C LEU A 273 -26.44 23.51 7.37
N ILE A 274 -26.44 22.57 8.32
CA ILE A 274 -25.90 21.23 8.08
C ILE A 274 -26.83 20.40 7.20
N GLU A 275 -28.14 20.48 7.39
CA GLU A 275 -29.13 19.80 6.55
C GLU A 275 -29.05 20.27 5.08
N GLU A 276 -28.83 21.57 4.86
CA GLU A 276 -28.64 22.12 3.52
C GLU A 276 -27.35 21.61 2.85
N ILE A 277 -26.25 21.55 3.60
CA ILE A 277 -24.99 20.95 3.13
C ILE A 277 -25.18 19.47 2.81
N GLU A 278 -25.80 18.68 3.70
CA GLU A 278 -26.04 17.25 3.49
C GLU A 278 -26.95 17.00 2.28
N LYS A 279 -27.98 17.82 2.08
CA LYS A 279 -28.88 17.76 0.92
C LYS A 279 -28.11 17.99 -0.38
N LEU A 280 -27.31 19.06 -0.46
CA LEU A 280 -26.51 19.38 -1.63
C LEU A 280 -25.40 18.34 -1.88
N GLU A 281 -24.78 17.80 -0.82
CA GLU A 281 -23.79 16.72 -0.92
C GLU A 281 -24.42 15.42 -1.43
N LYS A 282 -25.64 15.08 -1.00
CA LYS A 282 -26.40 13.94 -1.52
C LYS A 282 -26.75 14.12 -2.99
N GLN A 283 -27.29 15.29 -3.36
CA GLN A 283 -27.60 15.62 -4.75
C GLN A 283 -26.36 15.52 -5.64
N ARG A 284 -25.21 16.02 -5.16
CA ARG A 284 -23.92 15.87 -5.86
C ARG A 284 -23.55 14.40 -6.08
N LYS A 285 -23.68 13.55 -5.06
CA LYS A 285 -23.35 12.11 -5.16
C LYS A 285 -24.25 11.39 -6.16
N ASP A 286 -25.53 11.70 -6.17
CA ASP A 286 -26.49 11.11 -7.10
C ASP A 286 -26.19 11.53 -8.54
N LEU A 287 -25.82 12.80 -8.77
CA LEU A 287 -25.40 13.30 -10.09
C LEU A 287 -24.11 12.64 -10.58
N VAL A 288 -23.11 12.45 -9.72
CA VAL A 288 -21.86 11.74 -10.07
C VAL A 288 -22.10 10.27 -10.42
N LYS A 289 -23.01 9.59 -9.71
CA LYS A 289 -23.39 8.21 -10.05
C LYS A 289 -24.07 8.14 -11.41
N ARG A 290 -24.98 9.07 -11.69
CA ARG A 290 -25.67 9.16 -12.99
C ARG A 290 -24.68 9.43 -14.12
N SER A 291 -23.68 10.30 -13.93
CA SER A 291 -22.67 10.61 -14.96
C SER A 291 -21.76 9.43 -15.33
N ARG A 292 -21.74 8.36 -14.53
CA ARG A 292 -20.92 7.14 -14.77
C ARG A 292 -21.66 6.05 -15.57
N HIS A 293 -22.91 6.27 -15.97
CA HIS A 293 -23.67 5.31 -16.78
C HIS A 293 -23.21 5.31 -18.25
N GLU A 294 -22.96 4.13 -18.82
CA GLU A 294 -22.44 3.95 -20.19
C GLU A 294 -23.44 4.33 -21.31
N LYS A 295 -24.72 4.61 -20.98
CA LYS A 295 -25.80 4.89 -21.95
C LYS A 295 -26.43 6.28 -21.76
N LEU A 296 -25.62 7.34 -21.69
CA LEU A 296 -26.11 8.73 -21.63
C LEU A 296 -26.04 9.40 -23.00
N THR A 297 -27.05 10.21 -23.33
CA THR A 297 -27.00 11.12 -24.49
C THR A 297 -26.11 12.34 -24.19
N GLU A 298 -25.63 13.04 -25.22
CA GLU A 298 -24.82 14.26 -25.06
C GLU A 298 -25.56 15.35 -24.27
N LEU A 299 -26.85 15.55 -24.53
CA LEU A 299 -27.72 16.49 -23.81
C LEU A 299 -27.86 16.13 -22.33
N GLN A 300 -28.09 14.86 -22.01
CA GLN A 300 -28.18 14.40 -20.61
C GLN A 300 -26.85 14.60 -19.86
N SER A 301 -25.73 14.35 -20.53
CA SER A 301 -24.40 14.55 -19.96
C SER A 301 -24.13 16.01 -19.65
N ARG A 302 -24.49 16.93 -20.56
CA ARG A 302 -24.36 18.38 -20.35
C ARG A 302 -25.25 18.88 -19.20
N ASN A 303 -26.51 18.46 -19.13
CA ASN A 303 -27.43 18.86 -18.05
C ASN A 303 -26.92 18.39 -16.67
N ILE A 304 -26.44 17.14 -16.57
CA ILE A 304 -25.87 16.62 -15.32
C ILE A 304 -24.64 17.44 -14.90
N GLN A 305 -23.80 17.85 -15.84
CA GLN A 305 -22.62 18.68 -15.56
C GLN A 305 -23.00 20.10 -15.08
N GLU A 306 -23.99 20.74 -15.70
CA GLU A 306 -24.48 22.06 -15.30
C GLU A 306 -25.11 22.04 -13.89
N GLU A 307 -25.95 21.05 -13.60
CA GLU A 307 -26.50 20.85 -12.26
C GLU A 307 -25.40 20.62 -11.22
N LEU A 308 -24.39 19.80 -11.56
CA LEU A 308 -23.28 19.49 -10.68
C LEU A 308 -22.40 20.72 -10.40
N ALA A 309 -22.24 21.61 -11.39
CA ALA A 309 -21.56 22.89 -11.21
C ALA A 309 -22.34 23.84 -10.29
N SER A 310 -23.66 23.95 -10.48
CA SER A 310 -24.56 24.75 -9.64
C SER A 310 -24.55 24.30 -8.18
N VAL A 311 -24.69 22.98 -7.94
CA VAL A 311 -24.64 22.38 -6.59
C VAL A 311 -23.29 22.65 -5.92
N LYS A 312 -22.17 22.54 -6.66
CA LYS A 312 -20.84 22.88 -6.14
C LYS A 312 -20.73 24.35 -5.76
N GLN A 313 -21.27 25.26 -6.57
CA GLN A 313 -21.24 26.69 -6.28
C GLN A 313 -22.05 27.05 -5.03
N ALA A 314 -23.21 26.42 -4.83
CA ALA A 314 -24.02 26.58 -3.62
C ALA A 314 -23.33 26.03 -2.36
N LEU A 315 -22.55 24.95 -2.47
CA LEU A 315 -21.83 24.35 -1.35
C LEU A 315 -20.69 25.22 -0.78
N VAL A 316 -20.03 26.04 -1.61
CA VAL A 316 -18.86 26.85 -1.18
C VAL A 316 -19.16 27.79 -0.01
N PRO A 317 -20.15 28.70 -0.08
CA PRO A 317 -20.45 29.61 1.03
C PRO A 317 -20.91 28.87 2.30
N LEU A 318 -21.69 27.80 2.16
CA LEU A 318 -22.16 27.00 3.30
C LEU A 318 -21.01 26.27 4.00
N LYS A 319 -20.08 25.68 3.24
CA LYS A 319 -18.86 25.07 3.79
C LYS A 319 -17.98 26.08 4.49
N LYS A 320 -17.91 27.33 3.99
CA LYS A 320 -17.18 28.41 4.66
C LYS A 320 -17.83 28.76 6.01
N GLN A 321 -19.15 28.95 6.05
CA GLN A 321 -19.88 29.18 7.29
C GLN A 321 -19.71 28.04 8.29
N LEU A 322 -19.73 26.79 7.84
CA LEU A 322 -19.47 25.63 8.68
C LEU A 322 -18.05 25.69 9.28
N LYS A 323 -17.02 25.95 8.47
CA LYS A 323 -15.63 26.10 8.94
C LYS A 323 -15.50 27.22 9.99
N GLU A 324 -16.15 28.37 9.78
CA GLU A 324 -16.14 29.48 10.74
C GLU A 324 -16.81 29.08 12.07
N LYS A 325 -17.92 28.34 12.02
CA LYS A 325 -18.60 27.86 13.21
C LYS A 325 -17.79 26.82 13.97
N GLU A 326 -17.16 25.88 13.26
CA GLU A 326 -16.25 24.91 13.85
C GLU A 326 -15.09 25.62 14.56
N ALA A 327 -14.48 26.63 13.94
CA ALA A 327 -13.42 27.42 14.54
C ALA A 327 -13.87 28.14 15.83
N GLU A 328 -15.08 28.70 15.86
CA GLU A 328 -15.65 29.35 17.05
C GLU A 328 -15.78 28.35 18.22
N LEU A 329 -16.27 27.14 17.95
CA LEU A 329 -16.43 26.09 18.95
C LEU A 329 -15.07 25.65 19.53
N ILE A 330 -14.07 25.46 18.67
CA ILE A 330 -12.72 25.05 19.10
C ILE A 330 -12.05 26.09 20.00
N LYS A 331 -12.28 27.39 19.75
CA LYS A 331 -11.76 28.46 20.62
C LYS A 331 -12.31 28.38 22.05
N LYS A 332 -13.54 27.91 22.22
CA LYS A 332 -14.24 27.82 23.52
C LYS A 332 -14.06 26.48 24.23
N ALA A 333 -13.61 25.44 23.54
CA ALA A 333 -13.48 24.09 24.08
C ALA A 333 -12.43 23.98 25.19
N ILE A 334 -12.68 23.15 26.20
CA ILE A 334 -11.72 22.83 27.28
C ILE A 334 -10.78 21.70 26.85
N VAL A 335 -11.31 20.69 26.16
CA VAL A 335 -10.52 19.60 25.60
C VAL A 335 -10.63 19.62 24.08
N VAL A 336 -9.49 19.63 23.39
CA VAL A 336 -9.43 19.57 21.93
C VAL A 336 -8.59 18.39 21.48
N GLY A 337 -9.14 17.53 20.63
CA GLY A 337 -8.45 16.41 20.01
C GLY A 337 -8.18 16.65 18.53
N CYS A 338 -6.91 16.72 18.10
CA CYS A 338 -6.58 16.90 16.69
C CYS A 338 -5.32 16.13 16.25
N THR A 339 -5.08 16.01 14.95
CA THR A 339 -3.81 15.43 14.47
C THR A 339 -2.69 16.45 14.60
N LEU A 340 -1.44 15.98 14.66
CA LEU A 340 -0.25 16.84 14.64
C LEU A 340 -0.26 17.81 13.44
N SER A 341 -0.64 17.32 12.26
CA SER A 341 -0.77 18.16 11.05
C SER A 341 -1.84 19.23 11.23
N LYS A 342 -3.00 18.90 11.82
CA LYS A 342 -4.07 19.87 12.08
C LYS A 342 -3.63 20.91 13.11
N ALA A 343 -2.87 20.52 14.14
CA ALA A 343 -2.33 21.44 15.13
C ALA A 343 -1.38 22.47 14.52
N VAL A 344 -0.58 22.09 13.51
CA VAL A 344 0.37 22.98 12.83
C VAL A 344 -0.33 24.02 11.94
N ILE A 345 -1.43 23.64 11.27
CA ILE A 345 -2.09 24.49 10.26
C ILE A 345 -3.30 25.27 10.79
N ALA A 346 -3.93 24.83 11.88
CA ALA A 346 -5.16 25.45 12.37
C ALA A 346 -4.87 26.60 13.33
N THR A 347 -5.23 27.82 12.93
CA THR A 347 -5.01 29.05 13.70
C THR A 347 -5.60 28.99 15.10
N GLU A 348 -6.76 28.34 15.26
CA GLU A 348 -7.44 28.19 16.55
C GLU A 348 -6.67 27.31 17.54
N ILE A 349 -5.68 26.55 17.04
CA ILE A 349 -4.82 25.67 17.84
C ILE A 349 -3.47 26.33 18.08
N TYR A 350 -2.70 26.64 17.02
CA TYR A 350 -1.30 27.07 17.19
C TYR A 350 -1.15 28.47 17.80
N GLN A 351 -2.19 29.31 17.80
CA GLN A 351 -2.19 30.60 18.53
C GLN A 351 -2.70 30.48 19.97
N ARG A 352 -3.25 29.34 20.36
CA ARG A 352 -3.84 29.10 21.67
C ARG A 352 -2.85 28.41 22.61
N ARG A 353 -3.07 28.61 23.91
CA ARG A 353 -2.39 27.91 25.00
C ARG A 353 -3.32 26.90 25.67
N PHE A 354 -2.75 25.79 26.11
CA PHE A 354 -3.42 24.77 26.89
C PHE A 354 -2.64 24.53 28.18
N ASP A 355 -3.30 24.14 29.26
CA ASP A 355 -2.59 23.85 30.51
C ASP A 355 -1.75 22.58 30.38
N ALA A 356 -2.32 21.57 29.73
CA ALA A 356 -1.66 20.31 29.43
C ALA A 356 -1.74 19.94 27.94
N VAL A 357 -0.69 19.32 27.43
CA VAL A 357 -0.67 18.66 26.12
C VAL A 357 -0.45 17.17 26.32
N VAL A 358 -1.27 16.34 25.68
CA VAL A 358 -1.15 14.88 25.71
C VAL A 358 -0.93 14.39 24.29
N LEU A 359 0.25 13.84 24.02
CA LEU A 359 0.63 13.31 22.73
C LEU A 359 0.55 11.78 22.73
N ASP A 360 -0.34 11.21 21.93
CA ASP A 360 -0.44 9.76 21.69
C ASP A 360 0.35 9.34 20.44
N GLU A 361 0.78 8.08 20.43
CA GLU A 361 1.64 7.48 19.40
C GLU A 361 2.89 8.33 19.09
N ALA A 362 3.48 8.92 20.12
CA ALA A 362 4.61 9.84 20.01
C ALA A 362 5.85 9.20 19.38
N SER A 363 5.98 7.87 19.42
CA SER A 363 7.09 7.14 18.80
C SER A 363 7.10 7.28 17.27
N MET A 364 5.99 7.67 16.64
CA MET A 364 5.91 7.89 15.19
C MET A 364 6.07 9.34 14.76
N ALA A 365 6.08 10.28 15.71
CA ALA A 365 6.18 11.69 15.42
C ALA A 365 7.64 12.11 15.26
N TYR A 366 7.90 13.04 14.34
CA TYR A 366 9.19 13.72 14.29
C TYR A 366 9.43 14.49 15.59
N ILE A 367 10.66 14.50 16.09
CA ILE A 367 11.05 15.27 17.29
C ILE A 367 10.62 16.75 17.16
N PRO A 368 10.81 17.43 16.01
CA PRO A 368 10.27 18.77 15.76
C PRO A 368 8.77 18.93 16.02
N HIS A 369 7.94 17.93 15.71
CA HIS A 369 6.50 17.96 16.02
C HIS A 369 6.23 17.87 17.53
N CYS A 370 6.95 16.98 18.23
CA CYS A 370 6.84 16.83 19.68
C CYS A 370 7.19 18.16 20.39
N VAL A 371 8.23 18.83 19.92
CA VAL A 371 8.66 20.14 20.43
C VAL A 371 7.63 21.23 20.10
N PHE A 372 7.09 21.26 18.88
CA PHE A 372 6.04 22.21 18.52
C PHE A 372 4.80 22.09 19.42
N VAL A 373 4.35 20.87 19.75
CA VAL A 373 3.18 20.75 20.62
C VAL A 373 3.53 21.01 22.09
N SER A 374 4.76 20.72 22.54
CA SER A 374 5.17 21.03 23.91
C SER A 374 5.20 22.52 24.19
N ILE A 375 5.60 23.35 23.22
CA ILE A 375 5.59 24.80 23.41
C ILE A 375 4.18 25.36 23.56
N LEU A 376 3.11 24.66 23.16
CA LEU A 376 1.71 25.09 23.33
C LEU A 376 1.18 24.87 24.76
N ALA A 377 1.88 24.08 25.57
CA ALA A 377 1.51 23.79 26.96
C ALA A 377 2.01 24.89 27.93
N ASN A 378 1.16 25.31 28.85
CA ASN A 378 1.52 26.22 29.94
C ASN A 378 2.22 25.50 31.08
N ARG A 379 1.78 24.29 31.43
CA ARG A 379 2.26 23.59 32.63
C ARG A 379 2.98 22.29 32.32
N ARG A 380 2.39 21.43 31.48
CA ARG A 380 2.86 20.05 31.33
C ARG A 380 2.59 19.41 29.98
N ILE A 381 3.42 18.42 29.66
CA ILE A 381 3.27 17.53 28.51
C ILE A 381 3.38 16.07 28.95
N ALA A 382 2.46 15.25 28.43
CA ALA A 382 2.49 13.80 28.57
C ALA A 382 2.72 13.14 27.20
N ILE A 383 3.76 12.31 27.12
CA ILE A 383 4.19 11.61 25.91
C ILE A 383 3.78 10.13 26.05
N PHE A 384 2.73 9.72 25.36
CA PHE A 384 2.27 8.34 25.27
C PHE A 384 2.81 7.70 23.99
N GLY A 385 3.36 6.49 24.11
CA GLY A 385 3.86 5.78 22.94
C GLY A 385 4.54 4.46 23.26
N ASP A 386 5.08 3.85 22.22
CA ASP A 386 5.87 2.63 22.33
C ASP A 386 7.03 2.64 21.34
N PHE A 387 8.23 2.96 21.84
CA PHE A 387 9.44 3.00 21.03
C PHE A 387 9.91 1.61 20.53
N ARG A 388 9.27 0.52 20.96
CA ARG A 388 9.45 -0.83 20.37
C ARG A 388 8.50 -1.12 19.21
N GLN A 389 7.50 -0.27 18.95
CA GLN A 389 6.64 -0.34 17.76
C GLN A 389 7.16 0.59 16.65
N LEU A 390 6.32 1.09 15.74
CA LEU A 390 6.76 1.90 14.61
C LEU A 390 7.37 3.24 15.04
N GLY A 391 8.42 3.62 14.31
CA GLY A 391 9.15 4.89 14.45
C GLY A 391 8.71 5.91 13.40
N PRO A 392 9.26 7.12 13.42
CA PRO A 392 9.02 8.09 12.36
C PRO A 392 9.65 7.63 11.03
N ILE A 393 9.09 8.07 9.91
CA ILE A 393 9.52 7.68 8.56
C ILE A 393 9.93 8.95 7.80
N SER A 394 11.24 9.15 7.64
CA SER A 394 11.82 10.19 6.78
C SER A 394 12.60 9.54 5.64
N GLN A 395 12.58 10.19 4.48
CA GLN A 395 13.25 9.70 3.27
C GLN A 395 14.63 10.34 3.06
N ALA A 396 14.88 11.52 3.65
CA ALA A 396 16.20 12.14 3.62
C ALA A 396 17.20 11.32 4.44
N GLU A 397 18.33 11.00 3.82
CA GLU A 397 19.41 10.22 4.45
C GLU A 397 20.54 11.12 5.02
N THR A 398 20.32 12.43 5.15
CA THR A 398 21.30 13.35 5.73
C THR A 398 21.46 13.13 7.24
N THR A 399 22.62 13.50 7.80
CA THR A 399 22.87 13.38 9.25
C THR A 399 21.82 14.13 10.08
N ALA A 400 21.40 15.32 9.63
CA ALA A 400 20.36 16.09 10.29
C ALA A 400 19.00 15.37 10.26
N ALA A 401 18.60 14.78 9.13
CA ALA A 401 17.38 13.99 9.03
C ALA A 401 17.43 12.71 9.89
N GLN A 402 18.56 12.02 9.91
CA GLN A 402 18.78 10.86 10.78
C GLN A 402 18.64 11.23 12.27
N ASN A 403 19.22 12.36 12.67
CA ASN A 403 19.20 12.80 14.07
C ASN A 403 17.81 13.25 14.54
N TRP A 404 17.02 13.90 13.67
CA TRP A 404 15.81 14.62 14.08
C TRP A 404 14.50 14.10 13.52
N LEU A 405 14.54 13.37 12.41
CA LEU A 405 13.35 12.88 11.70
C LEU A 405 13.27 11.34 11.66
N GLN A 406 14.36 10.61 11.92
CA GLN A 406 14.38 9.14 11.96
C GLN A 406 14.53 8.56 13.38
N ARG A 407 14.74 9.42 14.38
CA ARG A 407 14.74 9.07 15.81
C ARG A 407 13.44 9.50 16.46
N ASP A 408 13.01 8.72 17.45
CA ASP A 408 11.83 9.04 18.23
C ASP A 408 12.17 9.84 19.50
N ILE A 409 11.16 10.49 20.07
CA ILE A 409 11.34 11.38 21.24
C ILE A 409 11.80 10.63 22.50
N PHE A 410 11.57 9.31 22.61
CA PHE A 410 12.07 8.52 23.74
C PHE A 410 13.58 8.31 23.62
N ASP A 411 14.10 8.13 22.41
CA ASP A 411 15.54 8.08 22.18
C ASP A 411 16.22 9.41 22.52
N GLU A 412 15.66 10.52 22.02
CA GLU A 412 16.22 11.85 22.28
C GLU A 412 16.20 12.21 23.77
N ALA A 413 15.15 11.81 24.50
CA ALA A 413 15.09 11.99 25.94
C ALA A 413 16.07 11.09 26.73
N GLY A 414 16.82 10.19 26.06
CA GLY A 414 17.75 9.24 26.67
C GLY A 414 17.08 8.03 27.33
N ILE A 415 15.77 7.84 27.14
CA ILE A 415 14.99 6.79 27.80
C ILE A 415 15.34 5.41 27.24
N ILE A 416 15.46 5.28 25.92
CA ILE A 416 15.75 3.98 25.29
C ILE A 416 17.08 3.42 25.78
N GLN A 417 18.09 4.29 25.92
CA GLN A 417 19.43 3.91 26.37
C GLN A 417 19.41 3.39 27.81
N LYS A 418 18.68 4.07 28.72
CA LYS A 418 18.47 3.60 30.10
C LYS A 418 17.70 2.29 30.16
N VAL A 419 16.60 2.16 29.40
CA VAL A 419 15.81 0.93 29.34
C VAL A 419 16.64 -0.26 28.85
N ASN A 420 17.48 -0.05 27.81
CA ASN A 420 18.37 -1.09 27.31
C ASN A 420 19.43 -1.52 28.34
N LYS A 421 19.85 -0.60 29.23
CA LYS A 421 20.74 -0.90 30.37
C LYS A 421 20.00 -1.39 31.62
N GLN A 422 18.68 -1.56 31.56
CA GLN A 422 17.82 -1.90 32.70
C GLN A 422 17.81 -0.86 33.83
N GLU A 423 18.09 0.40 33.50
CA GLU A 423 18.03 1.53 34.41
C GLU A 423 16.65 2.23 34.35
N ALA A 424 16.16 2.73 35.48
CA ALA A 424 14.92 3.49 35.54
C ALA A 424 15.12 4.96 35.15
N ASP A 425 14.19 5.53 34.37
CA ASP A 425 14.09 6.99 34.20
C ASP A 425 12.93 7.53 35.04
N PRO A 426 13.16 8.50 35.94
CA PRO A 426 12.13 9.01 36.84
C PRO A 426 10.98 9.73 36.13
N ARG A 427 11.13 10.08 34.85
CA ARG A 427 10.06 10.68 34.03
C ARG A 427 9.18 9.62 33.38
N MET A 428 9.60 8.35 33.34
CA MET A 428 8.91 7.29 32.61
C MET A 428 8.09 6.38 33.53
N VAL A 429 6.89 6.03 33.08
CA VAL A 429 6.07 4.94 33.65
C VAL A 429 5.81 3.89 32.58
N LEU A 430 6.04 2.62 32.92
CA LEU A 430 5.72 1.46 32.07
C LEU A 430 4.35 0.88 32.48
N LEU A 431 3.44 0.76 31.51
CA LEU A 431 2.22 -0.02 31.68
C LEU A 431 2.53 -1.51 31.46
N LYS A 432 2.44 -2.34 32.50
CA LYS A 432 2.89 -3.75 32.44
C LYS A 432 1.81 -4.76 32.06
N THR A 433 0.60 -4.61 32.59
CA THR A 433 -0.47 -5.59 32.38
C THR A 433 -1.11 -5.42 31.01
N GLN A 434 -1.08 -6.46 30.17
CA GLN A 434 -1.73 -6.51 28.86
C GLN A 434 -3.09 -7.22 28.93
N TYR A 435 -4.06 -6.74 28.14
CA TYR A 435 -5.47 -7.15 28.14
C TYR A 435 -5.97 -7.66 26.77
N ARG A 436 -5.07 -7.89 25.80
CA ARG A 436 -5.42 -8.16 24.39
C ARG A 436 -5.11 -9.59 23.95
N MET A 437 -3.84 -9.98 24.06
CA MET A 437 -3.28 -11.15 23.42
C MET A 437 -3.44 -12.38 24.31
N HIS A 438 -3.86 -13.52 23.75
CA HIS A 438 -3.75 -14.81 24.43
C HIS A 438 -2.30 -15.01 24.92
N PRO A 439 -2.07 -15.60 26.12
CA PRO A 439 -0.72 -15.74 26.69
C PRO A 439 0.33 -16.37 25.77
N ASP A 440 -0.07 -17.36 24.96
CA ASP A 440 0.82 -18.00 23.98
C ASP A 440 1.31 -17.02 22.88
N ILE A 441 0.48 -16.03 22.55
CA ILE A 441 0.81 -14.96 21.60
C ILE A 441 1.64 -13.89 22.30
N SER A 442 1.21 -13.37 23.46
CA SER A 442 1.86 -12.26 24.17
C SER A 442 3.30 -12.60 24.59
N LYS A 443 3.57 -13.88 24.89
CA LYS A 443 4.91 -14.38 25.24
C LYS A 443 5.97 -14.08 24.18
N ILE A 444 5.61 -14.09 22.89
CA ILE A 444 6.56 -13.86 21.79
C ILE A 444 7.12 -12.43 21.81
N PRO A 445 6.30 -11.35 21.69
CA PRO A 445 6.81 -10.00 21.77
C PRO A 445 7.36 -9.68 23.17
N ASN A 446 6.78 -10.21 24.25
CA ASN A 446 7.25 -9.93 25.61
C ASN A 446 8.72 -10.38 25.81
N HIS A 447 9.04 -11.59 25.38
CA HIS A 447 10.40 -12.12 25.46
C HIS A 447 11.36 -11.40 24.51
N LEU A 448 10.94 -11.09 23.28
CA LEU A 448 11.84 -10.54 22.25
C LEU A 448 12.08 -9.03 22.37
N PHE A 449 11.08 -8.25 22.79
CA PHE A 449 11.10 -6.79 22.67
C PHE A 449 10.92 -6.05 24.00
N TYR A 450 10.36 -6.71 25.02
CA TYR A 450 10.02 -6.08 26.30
C TYR A 450 10.71 -6.73 27.52
N ASN A 451 11.75 -7.53 27.30
CA ASN A 451 12.56 -8.12 28.38
C ASN A 451 11.75 -8.88 29.45
N ASN A 452 10.64 -9.52 29.06
CA ASN A 452 9.72 -10.20 29.98
C ASN A 452 9.10 -9.30 31.06
N GLN A 453 8.99 -7.99 30.83
CA GLN A 453 8.41 -7.03 31.78
C GLN A 453 6.88 -6.95 31.72
N LEU A 454 6.24 -7.56 30.71
CA LEU A 454 4.78 -7.55 30.55
C LEU A 454 4.14 -8.72 31.29
N GLU A 455 2.93 -8.49 31.77
CA GLU A 455 2.11 -9.45 32.50
C GLU A 455 0.76 -9.61 31.79
N ASP A 456 0.22 -10.82 31.74
CA ASP A 456 -1.10 -11.06 31.16
C ASP A 456 -2.19 -10.90 32.24
N SER A 457 -3.24 -10.12 31.95
CA SER A 457 -4.40 -10.09 32.84
C SER A 457 -5.08 -11.47 32.86
N SER A 458 -5.53 -11.90 34.04
CA SER A 458 -6.27 -13.16 34.23
C SER A 458 -7.50 -13.29 33.31
N SER A 459 -8.10 -12.16 32.94
CA SER A 459 -9.26 -12.10 32.05
C SER A 459 -8.96 -12.51 30.59
N VAL A 460 -7.71 -12.33 30.12
CA VAL A 460 -7.40 -12.46 28.69
C VAL A 460 -7.49 -13.89 28.22
N ARG A 461 -7.00 -14.85 29.01
CA ARG A 461 -7.05 -16.27 28.65
C ARG A 461 -8.49 -16.75 28.46
N GLN A 462 -9.39 -16.36 29.36
CA GLN A 462 -10.81 -16.71 29.25
C GLN A 462 -11.47 -15.99 28.07
N GLY A 463 -11.22 -14.69 27.91
CA GLY A 463 -11.81 -13.90 26.82
C GLY A 463 -11.36 -14.31 25.42
N THR A 464 -10.16 -14.87 25.28
CA THR A 464 -9.61 -15.29 23.98
C THR A 464 -9.84 -16.77 23.66
N MET A 465 -10.23 -17.59 24.64
CA MET A 465 -10.47 -19.02 24.42
C MET A 465 -11.50 -19.33 23.31
N PRO A 466 -12.65 -18.63 23.21
CA PRO A 466 -13.59 -18.86 22.10
C PRO A 466 -12.96 -18.63 20.72
N ILE A 467 -12.03 -17.68 20.62
CA ILE A 467 -11.31 -17.39 19.37
C ILE A 467 -10.31 -18.51 19.07
N VAL A 468 -9.59 -19.01 20.09
CA VAL A 468 -8.61 -20.10 19.95
C VAL A 468 -9.28 -21.39 19.49
N GLN A 469 -10.49 -21.68 19.99
CA GLN A 469 -11.25 -22.89 19.64
C GLN A 469 -11.86 -22.86 18.22
N ASN A 470 -11.99 -21.69 17.62
CA ASN A 470 -12.49 -21.57 16.25
C ASN A 470 -11.47 -22.03 15.20
N GLN A 471 -11.94 -22.28 13.98
CA GLN A 471 -11.07 -22.50 12.83
C GLN A 471 -10.21 -21.25 12.54
N PRO A 472 -9.13 -21.37 11.74
CA PRO A 472 -8.48 -22.61 11.38
C PRO A 472 -7.65 -23.13 12.58
N PHE A 473 -7.42 -24.43 12.67
CA PHE A 473 -6.65 -25.08 13.76
C PHE A 473 -7.27 -24.86 15.17
N PRO A 474 -8.41 -25.52 15.48
CA PRO A 474 -9.04 -25.44 16.80
C PRO A 474 -8.05 -25.79 17.92
N GLY A 475 -8.03 -24.96 18.97
CA GLY A 475 -7.17 -25.16 20.14
C GLY A 475 -5.76 -24.54 20.01
N ALA A 476 -5.35 -24.10 18.82
CA ALA A 476 -4.06 -23.45 18.61
C ALA A 476 -4.20 -21.91 18.55
N ALA A 477 -3.55 -21.20 19.47
CA ALA A 477 -3.48 -19.74 19.46
C ALA A 477 -2.36 -19.21 18.54
N LEU A 478 -1.25 -19.94 18.44
CA LEU A 478 -0.08 -19.56 17.66
C LEU A 478 0.23 -20.66 16.63
N ILE A 479 0.17 -20.31 15.35
CA ILE A 479 0.36 -21.23 14.23
C ILE A 479 1.52 -20.74 13.35
N PHE A 480 2.46 -21.64 13.07
CA PHE A 480 3.53 -21.44 12.11
C PHE A 480 3.24 -22.24 10.85
N TYR A 481 2.83 -21.56 9.79
CA TYR A 481 2.46 -22.18 8.52
C TYR A 481 3.66 -22.16 7.57
N ASP A 482 4.34 -23.30 7.44
CA ASP A 482 5.62 -23.39 6.75
C ASP A 482 5.42 -23.58 5.23
N LEU A 483 5.83 -22.58 4.47
CA LEU A 483 5.78 -22.55 3.01
C LEU A 483 7.06 -23.07 2.35
N SER A 484 8.02 -23.61 3.09
CA SER A 484 9.33 -24.03 2.53
C SER A 484 9.24 -25.13 1.47
N LYS A 485 8.20 -25.99 1.55
CA LYS A 485 7.98 -27.11 0.61
C LYS A 485 7.14 -26.75 -0.61
N VAL A 486 6.70 -25.50 -0.69
CA VAL A 486 5.88 -24.94 -1.76
C VAL A 486 6.79 -23.97 -2.47
N SER A 487 6.86 -23.94 -3.80
CA SER A 487 7.62 -22.91 -4.51
C SER A 487 6.76 -21.65 -4.60
N PRO A 488 6.71 -20.75 -3.59
CA PRO A 488 5.69 -19.73 -3.52
C PRO A 488 6.10 -18.49 -4.32
N PHE A 489 7.32 -18.46 -4.89
CA PHE A 489 7.90 -17.43 -5.75
C PHE A 489 7.60 -15.96 -5.38
N CYS A 490 8.54 -15.32 -4.68
CA CYS A 490 8.50 -13.89 -4.38
C CYS A 490 8.98 -13.07 -5.59
N LEU A 491 8.07 -12.34 -6.21
CA LEU A 491 8.34 -11.44 -7.34
C LEU A 491 8.38 -9.97 -6.87
N SER A 492 8.83 -9.08 -7.74
CA SER A 492 8.87 -7.64 -7.48
C SER A 492 8.15 -6.89 -8.59
N ASP A 493 7.26 -5.98 -8.21
CA ASP A 493 6.69 -5.03 -9.15
C ASP A 493 7.80 -4.11 -9.70
N GLN A 494 7.91 -3.97 -11.02
CA GLN A 494 8.98 -3.19 -11.63
C GLN A 494 8.84 -1.69 -11.42
N GLN A 495 7.62 -1.17 -11.20
CA GLN A 495 7.40 0.25 -11.00
C GLN A 495 7.69 0.68 -9.55
N SER A 496 7.12 -0.02 -8.57
CA SER A 496 7.28 0.33 -7.15
C SER A 496 8.46 -0.37 -6.46
N HIS A 497 9.05 -1.39 -7.08
CA HIS A 497 9.99 -2.33 -6.46
C HIS A 497 9.46 -3.05 -5.21
N SER A 498 8.14 -2.98 -4.97
CA SER A 498 7.48 -3.67 -3.87
C SER A 498 7.32 -5.16 -4.21
N ARG A 499 7.49 -6.02 -3.20
CA ARG A 499 7.44 -7.48 -3.37
C ARG A 499 6.02 -8.01 -3.26
N PHE A 500 5.74 -9.09 -3.98
CA PHE A 500 4.48 -9.83 -3.90
C PHE A 500 4.73 -11.31 -4.19
N ASN A 501 3.78 -12.15 -3.78
CA ASN A 501 3.84 -13.59 -3.85
C ASN A 501 2.42 -14.13 -4.06
N ILE A 502 2.17 -14.69 -5.25
CA ILE A 502 0.82 -15.11 -5.67
C ILE A 502 0.32 -16.26 -4.79
N ILE A 503 1.20 -17.21 -4.46
CA ILE A 503 0.82 -18.43 -3.75
C ILE A 503 0.53 -18.14 -2.28
N SER A 504 1.39 -17.37 -1.59
CA SER A 504 1.13 -16.96 -0.22
C SER A 504 -0.11 -16.06 -0.13
N ALA A 505 -0.38 -15.22 -1.14
CA ALA A 505 -1.60 -14.42 -1.20
C ALA A 505 -2.86 -15.31 -1.27
N LEU A 506 -2.86 -16.31 -2.15
CA LEU A 506 -3.99 -17.24 -2.27
C LEU A 506 -4.19 -18.06 -0.99
N ILE A 507 -3.12 -18.53 -0.34
CA ILE A 507 -3.19 -19.27 0.92
C ILE A 507 -3.74 -18.37 2.04
N ALA A 508 -3.25 -17.13 2.16
CA ALA A 508 -3.74 -16.17 3.15
C ALA A 508 -5.23 -15.88 2.97
N VAL A 509 -5.67 -15.69 1.72
CA VAL A 509 -7.09 -15.45 1.40
C VAL A 509 -7.93 -16.69 1.64
N ASN A 510 -7.43 -17.89 1.34
CA ASN A 510 -8.13 -19.15 1.63
C ASN A 510 -8.38 -19.33 3.13
N LEU A 511 -7.35 -19.14 3.96
CA LEU A 511 -7.49 -19.19 5.42
C LEU A 511 -8.51 -18.17 5.93
N ALA A 512 -8.52 -16.96 5.36
CA ALA A 512 -9.50 -15.94 5.71
C ALA A 512 -10.92 -16.32 5.22
N TYR A 513 -11.04 -16.86 4.00
CA TYR A 513 -12.30 -17.25 3.37
C TYR A 513 -13.03 -18.35 4.17
N GLN A 514 -12.30 -19.40 4.56
CA GLN A 514 -12.83 -20.49 5.40
C GLN A 514 -13.41 -20.00 6.73
N ASN A 515 -12.90 -18.89 7.27
CA ASN A 515 -13.39 -18.29 8.50
C ASN A 515 -14.54 -17.30 8.26
N ALA A 516 -14.45 -16.51 7.20
CA ALA A 516 -15.44 -15.50 6.87
C ALA A 516 -16.82 -16.11 6.57
N GLN A 517 -16.87 -17.32 5.96
CA GLN A 517 -18.13 -18.04 5.75
C GLN A 517 -18.86 -18.39 7.05
N ASN A 518 -18.13 -18.57 8.15
CA ASN A 518 -18.72 -18.89 9.46
C ASN A 518 -19.12 -17.63 10.26
N HIS A 519 -18.79 -16.42 9.78
CA HIS A 519 -19.10 -15.12 10.40
C HIS A 519 -18.71 -14.94 11.88
N GLN A 520 -17.78 -15.74 12.39
CA GLN A 520 -17.50 -15.79 13.84
C GLN A 520 -16.39 -14.86 14.31
N LEU A 521 -15.41 -14.55 13.45
CA LEU A 521 -14.20 -13.83 13.85
C LEU A 521 -13.94 -12.63 12.94
N SER A 522 -13.42 -11.57 13.54
CA SER A 522 -12.81 -10.48 12.79
C SER A 522 -11.38 -10.87 12.38
N ILE A 523 -11.01 -10.63 11.11
CA ILE A 523 -9.79 -11.16 10.51
C ILE A 523 -8.93 -10.03 9.97
N GLY A 524 -7.64 -10.06 10.29
CA GLY A 524 -6.63 -9.16 9.75
C GLY A 524 -5.55 -9.89 8.97
N ILE A 525 -5.31 -9.50 7.73
CA ILE A 525 -4.17 -9.96 6.93
C ILE A 525 -3.12 -8.86 6.89
N ILE A 526 -1.94 -9.15 7.43
CA ILE A 526 -0.82 -8.22 7.54
C ILE A 526 0.32 -8.70 6.64
N THR A 527 0.93 -7.79 5.88
CA THR A 527 2.10 -8.09 5.05
C THR A 527 3.09 -6.91 5.03
N PRO A 528 4.41 -7.13 4.88
CA PRO A 528 5.37 -6.02 4.82
C PRO A 528 5.22 -5.15 3.57
N TYR A 529 4.69 -5.69 2.47
CA TYR A 529 4.79 -5.07 1.15
C TYR A 529 3.46 -4.54 0.62
N ASN A 530 3.49 -3.31 0.08
CA ASN A 530 2.31 -2.67 -0.50
C ASN A 530 1.75 -3.45 -1.70
N ALA A 531 2.61 -4.00 -2.57
CA ALA A 531 2.17 -4.81 -3.71
C ALA A 531 1.41 -6.07 -3.26
N GLN A 532 1.92 -6.78 -2.23
CA GLN A 532 1.19 -7.92 -1.66
C GLN A 532 -0.15 -7.52 -1.04
N SER A 533 -0.18 -6.44 -0.26
CA SER A 533 -1.43 -5.94 0.33
C SER A 533 -2.46 -5.59 -0.76
N ARG A 534 -2.02 -5.03 -1.89
CA ARG A 534 -2.87 -4.72 -3.05
C ARG A 534 -3.43 -5.98 -3.71
N LEU A 535 -2.58 -6.99 -3.92
CA LEU A 535 -2.98 -8.29 -4.48
C LEU A 535 -4.04 -8.96 -3.61
N ILE A 536 -3.79 -9.10 -2.31
CA ILE A 536 -4.73 -9.70 -1.36
C ILE A 536 -6.04 -8.91 -1.30
N ARG A 537 -6.00 -7.58 -1.29
CA ARG A 537 -7.22 -6.75 -1.32
C ARG A 537 -8.04 -7.03 -2.58
N ARG A 538 -7.41 -7.18 -3.74
CA ARG A 538 -8.12 -7.44 -4.99
C ARG A 538 -8.77 -8.82 -5.02
N LEU A 539 -8.07 -9.83 -4.51
CA LEU A 539 -8.62 -11.17 -4.28
C LEU A 539 -9.87 -11.10 -3.38
N LEU A 540 -9.78 -10.41 -2.24
CA LEU A 540 -10.92 -10.24 -1.32
C LEU A 540 -12.09 -9.45 -1.93
N GLN A 541 -11.84 -8.56 -2.90
CA GLN A 541 -12.88 -7.79 -3.58
C GLN A 541 -13.65 -8.63 -4.59
N ASP A 542 -12.94 -9.39 -5.43
CA ASP A 542 -13.56 -10.32 -6.38
C ASP A 542 -14.36 -11.41 -5.64
N LEU A 543 -13.91 -11.82 -4.46
CA LEU A 543 -14.61 -12.79 -3.59
C LEU A 543 -15.70 -12.16 -2.70
N HIS A 544 -15.98 -10.86 -2.84
CA HIS A 544 -16.98 -10.13 -2.04
C HIS A 544 -16.81 -10.22 -0.52
N LEU A 545 -15.57 -10.38 -0.04
CA LEU A 545 -15.22 -10.42 1.38
C LEU A 545 -14.80 -9.06 1.96
N THR A 546 -14.58 -8.08 1.10
CA THR A 546 -14.09 -6.75 1.52
C THR A 546 -15.22 -5.97 2.22
N ASP A 547 -14.90 -5.26 3.30
CA ASP A 547 -15.79 -4.39 4.09
C ASP A 547 -16.87 -5.07 4.98
N LYS A 548 -16.88 -6.41 5.11
CA LYS A 548 -17.79 -7.10 6.05
C LYS A 548 -17.12 -8.02 7.11
N SER A 549 -15.90 -8.52 6.90
CA SER A 549 -15.23 -9.42 7.88
C SER A 549 -13.69 -9.47 7.85
N VAL A 550 -13.04 -9.13 6.72
CA VAL A 550 -11.58 -9.22 6.56
C VAL A 550 -10.95 -7.87 6.25
N LYS A 551 -9.96 -7.46 7.04
CA LYS A 551 -9.11 -6.29 6.79
C LYS A 551 -7.75 -6.72 6.27
N VAL A 552 -7.22 -6.00 5.30
CA VAL A 552 -5.86 -6.22 4.79
C VAL A 552 -5.07 -4.92 4.73
N ALA A 553 -3.86 -4.91 5.26
CA ALA A 553 -2.99 -3.74 5.15
C ALA A 553 -1.50 -4.10 5.34
N THR A 554 -0.63 -3.13 5.04
CA THR A 554 0.74 -3.20 5.52
C THR A 554 0.82 -2.89 7.02
N VAL A 555 1.89 -3.30 7.68
CA VAL A 555 2.08 -3.08 9.13
C VAL A 555 1.85 -1.61 9.54
N HIS A 556 2.35 -0.65 8.75
CA HIS A 556 2.15 0.78 8.99
C HIS A 556 0.68 1.20 8.96
N ARG A 557 -0.10 0.65 8.03
CA ARG A 557 -1.54 0.97 7.89
C ARG A 557 -2.42 0.19 8.86
N PHE A 558 -1.93 -0.93 9.40
CA PHE A 558 -2.65 -1.74 10.38
C PHE A 558 -2.45 -1.24 11.82
N GLN A 559 -1.59 -0.24 12.05
CA GLN A 559 -1.34 0.28 13.39
C GLN A 559 -2.61 0.87 14.01
N GLY A 560 -2.85 0.56 15.28
CA GLY A 560 -4.04 0.97 16.01
C GLY A 560 -5.26 0.08 15.78
N ALA A 561 -5.27 -0.76 14.74
CA ALA A 561 -6.27 -1.82 14.58
C ALA A 561 -5.83 -3.09 15.34
N GLU A 562 -6.81 -3.90 15.72
CA GLU A 562 -6.64 -5.22 16.33
C GLU A 562 -7.75 -6.13 15.79
N GLU A 563 -7.48 -7.43 15.67
CA GLU A 563 -8.43 -8.40 15.16
C GLU A 563 -8.38 -9.69 15.97
N ASN A 564 -9.48 -10.45 15.96
CA ASN A 564 -9.53 -11.73 16.66
C ASN A 564 -8.46 -12.70 16.12
N LEU A 565 -8.37 -12.78 14.79
CA LEU A 565 -7.40 -13.59 14.03
C LEU A 565 -6.50 -12.70 13.16
N ILE A 566 -5.18 -12.86 13.29
CA ILE A 566 -4.19 -12.26 12.38
C ILE A 566 -3.50 -13.32 11.53
N ILE A 567 -3.45 -13.09 10.23
CA ILE A 567 -2.63 -13.82 9.27
C ILE A 567 -1.49 -12.90 8.85
N PHE A 568 -0.25 -13.25 9.20
CA PHE A 568 0.94 -12.50 8.80
C PHE A 568 1.65 -13.20 7.65
N ASP A 569 1.57 -12.60 6.46
CA ASP A 569 2.27 -13.08 5.26
C ASP A 569 3.61 -12.35 5.09
N THR A 570 4.69 -13.11 5.30
CA THR A 570 6.07 -12.61 5.18
C THR A 570 6.47 -12.32 3.74
N VAL A 571 5.84 -12.94 2.73
CA VAL A 571 6.12 -12.83 1.28
C VAL A 571 7.49 -13.37 0.84
N GLU A 572 8.50 -13.19 1.68
CA GLU A 572 9.91 -13.49 1.44
C GLU A 572 10.13 -14.94 1.01
N SER A 573 10.68 -15.11 -0.19
CA SER A 573 10.97 -16.42 -0.78
C SER A 573 11.94 -16.27 -1.97
N SER A 574 12.45 -17.40 -2.47
CA SER A 574 13.03 -17.49 -3.81
C SER A 574 12.04 -16.95 -4.86
N PRO A 575 12.48 -16.41 -6.02
CA PRO A 575 13.86 -16.34 -6.51
C PRO A 575 14.62 -15.08 -6.04
N GLN A 576 14.12 -14.30 -5.08
CA GLN A 576 14.83 -13.12 -4.57
C GLN A 576 16.20 -13.52 -4.01
N SER A 577 17.28 -13.02 -4.58
CA SER A 577 18.64 -13.40 -4.17
C SER A 577 19.01 -12.85 -2.79
N LYS A 578 18.44 -11.70 -2.42
CA LYS A 578 18.63 -10.99 -1.15
C LYS A 578 17.30 -10.80 -0.41
N PRO A 579 17.29 -10.86 0.92
CA PRO A 579 16.12 -10.56 1.71
C PRO A 579 15.73 -9.08 1.57
N GLY A 580 14.46 -8.77 1.83
CA GLY A 580 13.96 -7.41 1.75
C GLY A 580 14.49 -6.52 2.87
N LYS A 581 14.65 -5.22 2.58
CA LYS A 581 15.09 -4.24 3.60
C LYS A 581 14.20 -4.24 4.85
N LEU A 582 12.89 -4.46 4.67
CA LEU A 582 11.90 -4.46 5.75
C LEU A 582 12.07 -5.61 6.74
N VAL A 583 12.70 -6.72 6.35
CA VAL A 583 12.96 -7.88 7.22
C VAL A 583 14.44 -7.97 7.64
N THR A 584 15.24 -6.95 7.31
CA THR A 584 16.68 -6.92 7.60
C THR A 584 17.00 -5.93 8.72
N GLY A 585 17.69 -6.38 9.76
CA GLY A 585 18.26 -5.50 10.80
C GLY A 585 18.25 -6.06 12.22
N GLY A 586 18.70 -5.24 13.19
CA GLY A 586 18.79 -5.57 14.61
C GLY A 586 17.63 -5.03 15.47
N ILE A 587 17.85 -4.91 16.79
CA ILE A 587 16.80 -4.60 17.78
C ILE A 587 16.16 -3.21 17.63
N GLN A 588 16.83 -2.26 16.97
CA GLN A 588 16.30 -0.92 16.68
C GLN A 588 15.85 -0.76 15.21
N SER A 589 15.86 -1.84 14.43
CA SER A 589 15.56 -1.79 12.99
C SER A 589 14.07 -1.81 12.67
N THR A 590 13.73 -1.45 11.44
CA THR A 590 12.39 -1.62 10.86
C THR A 590 11.89 -3.06 10.95
N ALA A 591 12.78 -4.06 10.85
CA ALA A 591 12.42 -5.47 10.93
C ALA A 591 11.91 -5.88 12.31
N MET A 592 12.50 -5.32 13.38
CA MET A 592 12.01 -5.50 14.75
C MET A 592 10.59 -4.92 14.89
N ARG A 593 10.43 -3.66 14.48
CA ARG A 593 9.15 -2.93 14.58
C ARG A 593 8.05 -3.62 13.77
N LEU A 594 8.39 -4.13 12.58
CA LEU A 594 7.52 -4.93 11.72
C LEU A 594 7.00 -6.19 12.45
N ALA A 595 7.91 -7.01 12.98
CA ALA A 595 7.58 -8.24 13.67
C ALA A 595 6.74 -7.99 14.92
N ASN A 596 7.13 -7.02 15.75
CA ASN A 596 6.42 -6.67 16.97
C ASN A 596 4.99 -6.18 16.68
N VAL A 597 4.82 -5.28 15.72
CA VAL A 597 3.48 -4.79 15.38
C VAL A 597 2.64 -5.93 14.79
N ALA A 598 3.17 -6.73 13.85
CA ALA A 598 2.42 -7.81 13.23
C ALA A 598 1.85 -8.82 14.24
N VAL A 599 2.68 -9.33 15.15
CA VAL A 599 2.22 -10.30 16.16
C VAL A 599 1.26 -9.68 17.18
N SER A 600 1.51 -8.43 17.57
CA SER A 600 0.72 -7.75 18.63
C SER A 600 -0.64 -7.23 18.19
N ARG A 601 -1.03 -7.43 16.92
CA ARG A 601 -2.38 -7.13 16.44
C ARG A 601 -3.39 -8.24 16.72
N ALA A 602 -2.93 -9.45 17.01
CA ALA A 602 -3.79 -10.58 17.30
C ALA A 602 -4.37 -10.51 18.71
N GLN A 603 -5.62 -10.91 18.87
CA GLN A 603 -6.20 -11.16 20.19
C GLN A 603 -6.06 -12.64 20.54
N GLY A 604 -6.81 -13.52 19.86
CA GLY A 604 -6.85 -14.94 20.21
C GLY A 604 -6.04 -15.85 19.30
N LYS A 605 -5.85 -15.49 18.02
CA LYS A 605 -5.18 -16.36 17.06
C LYS A 605 -4.22 -15.60 16.14
N PHE A 606 -3.03 -16.16 15.94
CA PHE A 606 -2.02 -15.64 15.02
C PHE A 606 -1.47 -16.77 14.14
N ILE A 607 -1.44 -16.55 12.82
CA ILE A 607 -0.92 -17.47 11.81
C ILE A 607 0.21 -16.77 11.05
N GLY A 608 1.44 -17.27 11.15
CA GLY A 608 2.56 -16.78 10.35
C GLY A 608 2.77 -17.63 9.10
N LEU A 609 2.59 -17.05 7.90
CA LEU A 609 2.95 -17.68 6.63
C LEU A 609 4.40 -17.38 6.30
N VAL A 610 5.27 -18.39 6.36
CA VAL A 610 6.73 -18.19 6.29
C VAL A 610 7.39 -19.25 5.42
N ASN A 611 8.22 -18.83 4.45
CA ASN A 611 9.22 -19.72 3.87
C ASN A 611 10.41 -19.81 4.83
N TYR A 612 10.35 -20.75 5.78
CA TYR A 612 11.36 -20.88 6.85
C TYR A 612 12.76 -21.12 6.29
N GLN A 613 12.89 -21.98 5.29
CA GLN A 613 14.19 -22.30 4.68
C GLN A 613 14.83 -21.06 4.04
N TYR A 614 14.05 -20.26 3.30
CA TYR A 614 14.55 -19.01 2.73
C TYR A 614 15.07 -18.06 3.82
N ILE A 615 14.30 -17.87 4.89
CA ILE A 615 14.68 -17.01 6.01
C ILE A 615 15.98 -17.50 6.68
N GLN A 616 16.11 -18.80 6.96
CA GLN A 616 17.32 -19.37 7.56
C GLN A 616 18.56 -19.23 6.67
N HIS A 617 18.39 -19.38 5.35
CA HIS A 617 19.49 -19.32 4.40
C HIS A 617 19.93 -17.88 4.08
N LYS A 618 19.01 -16.91 4.14
CA LYS A 618 19.25 -15.54 3.68
C LYS A 618 19.46 -14.51 4.79
N LEU A 619 19.01 -14.79 6.01
CA LEU A 619 19.24 -13.94 7.18
C LEU A 619 20.21 -14.62 8.14
N ASP A 620 21.19 -13.88 8.65
CA ASP A 620 22.09 -14.36 9.69
C ASP A 620 21.37 -14.53 11.05
N SER A 621 22.02 -15.23 11.99
CA SER A 621 21.47 -15.52 13.32
C SER A 621 21.36 -14.30 14.24
N PHE A 622 22.02 -13.18 13.93
CA PHE A 622 21.94 -11.95 14.71
C PHE A 622 20.72 -11.11 14.31
N ASN A 623 20.22 -11.30 13.08
CA ASN A 623 19.03 -10.64 12.56
C ASN A 623 17.79 -10.89 13.43
N ILE A 624 17.11 -9.81 13.82
CA ILE A 624 15.98 -9.88 14.73
C ILE A 624 14.76 -10.58 14.12
N PHE A 625 14.56 -10.46 12.82
CA PHE A 625 13.44 -11.08 12.12
C PHE A 625 13.60 -12.60 12.05
N ARG A 626 14.84 -13.08 11.82
CA ARG A 626 15.14 -14.51 11.94
C ARG A 626 14.87 -15.03 13.35
N LYS A 627 15.35 -14.32 14.39
CA LYS A 627 15.07 -14.68 15.79
C LYS A 627 13.57 -14.72 16.11
N PHE A 628 12.80 -13.78 15.55
CA PHE A 628 11.33 -13.78 15.65
C PHE A 628 10.71 -15.02 15.01
N VAL A 629 11.10 -15.34 13.77
CA VAL A 629 10.63 -16.53 13.03
C VAL A 629 11.00 -17.82 13.76
N ASP A 630 12.22 -17.92 14.31
CA ASP A 630 12.66 -19.07 15.10
C ASP A 630 11.84 -19.23 16.38
N LYS A 631 11.60 -18.14 17.11
CA LYS A 631 10.76 -18.17 18.32
C LYS A 631 9.32 -18.52 18.02
N LEU A 632 8.76 -17.99 16.93
CA LEU A 632 7.44 -18.40 16.47
C LEU A 632 7.42 -19.91 16.24
N LYS A 633 8.33 -20.45 15.42
CA LYS A 633 8.34 -21.89 15.09
C LYS A 633 8.47 -22.78 16.34
N ILE A 634 9.32 -22.41 17.30
CA ILE A 634 9.55 -23.19 18.54
C ILE A 634 8.30 -23.25 19.44
N HIS A 635 7.51 -22.17 19.48
CA HIS A 635 6.39 -22.03 20.42
C HIS A 635 5.01 -22.18 19.77
N SER A 636 4.94 -22.45 18.46
CA SER A 636 3.69 -22.58 17.70
C SER A 636 3.33 -24.04 17.42
N TYR A 637 2.06 -24.28 17.10
CA TYR A 637 1.68 -25.41 16.28
C TYR A 637 2.25 -25.22 14.86
N VAL A 638 3.06 -26.17 14.38
CA VAL A 638 3.74 -26.07 13.07
C VAL A 638 2.96 -26.86 12.03
N GLU A 639 2.45 -26.16 11.02
CA GLU A 639 1.71 -26.73 9.90
C GLU A 639 2.51 -26.59 8.60
N PRO A 640 3.08 -27.67 8.05
CA PRO A 640 3.77 -27.61 6.77
C PRO A 640 2.77 -27.62 5.62
N PHE A 641 2.82 -26.62 4.72
CA PHE A 641 2.03 -26.70 3.49
C PHE A 641 2.68 -27.64 2.49
N VAL A 642 1.89 -28.58 1.99
CA VAL A 642 2.28 -29.48 0.90
C VAL A 642 1.10 -29.56 -0.07
N TRP A 643 1.41 -29.49 -1.36
CA TRP A 643 0.44 -29.79 -2.41
C TRP A 643 0.02 -31.25 -2.31
N SER A 644 -1.24 -31.52 -1.96
CA SER A 644 -1.79 -32.88 -1.86
C SER A 644 -3.26 -32.89 -2.30
N ALA A 645 -3.81 -34.09 -2.54
CA ALA A 645 -5.24 -34.24 -2.89
C ALA A 645 -6.19 -33.66 -1.82
N ASN A 646 -5.74 -33.58 -0.56
CA ASN A 646 -6.53 -33.08 0.58
C ASN A 646 -6.19 -31.63 0.95
N THR A 647 -5.16 -31.03 0.34
CA THR A 647 -4.74 -29.64 0.58
C THR A 647 -5.05 -28.81 -0.67
N PHE A 648 -6.22 -28.19 -0.72
CA PHE A 648 -6.62 -27.33 -1.83
C PHE A 648 -6.94 -25.91 -1.37
N ILE A 649 -6.67 -24.97 -2.27
CA ILE A 649 -7.14 -23.59 -2.16
C ILE A 649 -8.60 -23.62 -2.62
N ASP A 650 -9.52 -23.62 -1.66
CA ASP A 650 -10.96 -23.67 -1.91
C ASP A 650 -11.51 -22.26 -2.03
N LEU A 651 -11.08 -21.57 -3.09
CA LEU A 651 -11.54 -20.22 -3.40
C LEU A 651 -12.44 -20.27 -4.64
N PRO A 652 -13.63 -19.65 -4.60
CA PRO A 652 -14.45 -19.47 -5.79
C PRO A 652 -13.65 -18.90 -6.96
N GLU A 653 -13.86 -19.41 -8.16
CA GLU A 653 -13.18 -18.99 -9.39
C GLU A 653 -11.65 -19.17 -9.39
N VAL A 654 -11.09 -19.90 -8.42
CA VAL A 654 -9.70 -20.36 -8.41
C VAL A 654 -9.69 -21.88 -8.49
N THR A 655 -9.11 -22.43 -9.57
CA THR A 655 -9.03 -23.88 -9.75
C THR A 655 -7.60 -24.35 -9.64
N TYR A 656 -7.39 -25.39 -8.84
CA TYR A 656 -6.10 -26.05 -8.66
C TYR A 656 -6.09 -27.37 -9.43
N PHE A 657 -5.02 -27.59 -10.20
CA PHE A 657 -4.73 -28.84 -10.90
C PHE A 657 -3.44 -29.43 -10.34
N GLN A 658 -3.43 -30.72 -10.02
CA GLN A 658 -2.26 -31.40 -9.44
C GLN A 658 -1.11 -31.48 -10.44
N THR A 659 -1.42 -31.71 -11.72
CA THR A 659 -0.43 -31.81 -12.79
C THR A 659 -0.79 -30.94 -13.99
N ILE A 660 0.18 -30.72 -14.87
CA ILE A 660 -0.06 -30.05 -16.16
C ILE A 660 -1.09 -30.82 -16.98
N ASN A 661 -1.06 -32.16 -16.94
CA ASN A 661 -1.94 -33.01 -17.71
C ASN A 661 -3.41 -32.84 -17.33
N ASP A 662 -3.69 -32.69 -16.03
CA ASP A 662 -5.04 -32.45 -15.52
C ASP A 662 -5.62 -31.12 -16.02
N SER A 663 -4.75 -30.13 -16.25
CA SER A 663 -5.14 -28.81 -16.73
C SER A 663 -5.49 -28.75 -18.23
N LEU A 664 -5.03 -29.71 -19.04
CA LEU A 664 -5.04 -29.62 -20.51
C LEU A 664 -6.45 -29.45 -21.09
N LYS A 665 -7.44 -30.14 -20.54
CA LYS A 665 -8.83 -30.05 -20.99
C LYS A 665 -9.39 -28.64 -20.77
N GLN A 666 -9.16 -28.08 -19.58
CA GLN A 666 -9.73 -26.79 -19.20
C GLN A 666 -9.03 -25.62 -19.90
N ILE A 667 -7.71 -25.63 -20.02
CA ILE A 667 -7.01 -24.55 -20.74
C ILE A 667 -7.37 -24.54 -22.23
N LYS A 668 -7.60 -25.70 -22.85
CA LYS A 668 -8.08 -25.78 -24.24
C LYS A 668 -9.44 -25.09 -24.40
N LEU A 669 -10.35 -25.27 -23.44
CA LEU A 669 -11.65 -24.58 -23.44
C LEU A 669 -11.48 -23.07 -23.30
N ASP A 670 -10.62 -22.61 -22.40
CA ASP A 670 -10.38 -21.18 -22.21
C ASP A 670 -9.78 -20.53 -23.47
N PHE A 671 -8.84 -21.21 -24.16
CA PHE A 671 -8.28 -20.74 -25.43
C PHE A 671 -9.36 -20.65 -26.53
N GLN A 672 -10.27 -21.62 -26.58
CA GLN A 672 -11.40 -21.59 -27.53
C GLN A 672 -12.38 -20.44 -27.25
N GLN A 673 -12.42 -19.92 -26.03
CA GLN A 673 -13.28 -18.80 -25.64
C GLN A 673 -12.59 -17.44 -25.75
N ALA A 674 -11.28 -17.40 -26.00
CA ALA A 674 -10.52 -16.16 -26.16
C ALA A 674 -11.06 -15.32 -27.32
N LYS A 675 -11.18 -14.01 -27.10
CA LYS A 675 -11.76 -13.06 -28.07
C LYS A 675 -10.85 -11.90 -28.44
N GLU A 676 -10.02 -11.43 -27.52
CA GLU A 676 -9.27 -10.17 -27.68
C GLU A 676 -7.76 -10.41 -27.67
N GLU A 677 -7.25 -11.12 -26.66
CA GLU A 677 -5.81 -11.30 -26.50
C GLU A 677 -5.42 -12.53 -25.68
N ILE A 678 -4.26 -13.10 -26.04
CA ILE A 678 -3.59 -14.17 -25.30
C ILE A 678 -2.16 -13.71 -25.00
N ALA A 679 -1.80 -13.67 -23.73
CA ALA A 679 -0.48 -13.27 -23.26
C ALA A 679 0.25 -14.46 -22.63
N ILE A 680 1.44 -14.80 -23.13
CA ILE A 680 2.24 -15.92 -22.64
C ILE A 680 3.63 -15.43 -22.23
N ASP A 681 3.99 -15.73 -20.99
CA ASP A 681 5.34 -15.56 -20.47
C ASP A 681 5.87 -16.94 -20.04
N TRP A 682 6.82 -17.47 -20.80
CA TRP A 682 7.38 -18.80 -20.57
C TRP A 682 8.87 -18.70 -20.24
N SER A 683 9.21 -18.99 -18.98
CA SER A 683 10.52 -18.64 -18.41
C SER A 683 11.68 -19.57 -18.78
N THR A 684 11.43 -20.63 -19.55
CA THR A 684 12.42 -21.70 -19.79
C THR A 684 12.39 -22.21 -21.23
N SER A 685 13.57 -22.36 -21.82
CA SER A 685 13.78 -23.00 -23.12
C SER A 685 13.58 -24.52 -23.02
N ILE A 686 12.34 -25.03 -23.22
CA ILE A 686 12.10 -26.48 -23.23
C ILE A 686 11.18 -26.96 -24.38
N THR A 687 11.57 -28.12 -24.90
CA THR A 687 10.99 -29.07 -25.87
C THR A 687 9.48 -29.36 -25.78
N ASN A 688 8.79 -29.02 -24.69
CA ASN A 688 7.36 -29.31 -24.47
C ASN A 688 6.39 -28.17 -24.89
N SER A 689 6.90 -27.12 -25.54
CA SER A 689 6.08 -26.03 -26.10
C SER A 689 5.18 -26.45 -27.27
N GLN A 690 5.24 -27.70 -27.73
CA GLN A 690 4.40 -28.21 -28.82
C GLN A 690 2.90 -28.10 -28.51
N PHE A 691 2.48 -28.35 -27.26
CA PHE A 691 1.09 -28.18 -26.85
C PHE A 691 0.62 -26.72 -26.93
N LEU A 692 1.36 -25.79 -26.32
CA LEU A 692 1.02 -24.36 -26.39
C LEU A 692 1.03 -23.85 -27.83
N LYS A 693 2.00 -24.31 -28.64
CA LYS A 693 2.07 -23.99 -30.06
C LYS A 693 0.83 -24.49 -30.82
N GLN A 694 0.38 -25.71 -30.56
CA GLN A 694 -0.85 -26.25 -31.17
C GLN A 694 -2.08 -25.44 -30.76
N LEU A 695 -2.20 -25.06 -29.48
CA LEU A 695 -3.30 -24.23 -29.00
C LEU A 695 -3.31 -22.84 -29.65
N LEU A 696 -2.14 -22.19 -29.74
CA LEU A 696 -1.99 -20.88 -30.39
C LEU A 696 -2.33 -20.95 -31.88
N GLN A 697 -1.81 -21.95 -32.59
CA GLN A 697 -2.11 -22.17 -34.01
C GLN A 697 -3.60 -22.41 -34.25
N ALA A 698 -4.26 -23.15 -33.36
CA ALA A 698 -5.69 -23.35 -33.41
C ALA A 698 -6.49 -22.06 -33.18
N CYS A 699 -5.91 -21.00 -32.61
CA CYS A 699 -6.56 -19.70 -32.41
C CYS A 699 -6.18 -18.67 -33.48
N ASN A 700 -5.22 -18.98 -34.36
CA ASN A 700 -4.58 -18.02 -35.27
C ASN A 700 -5.49 -17.44 -36.38
N HIS A 701 -6.57 -18.14 -36.71
CA HIS A 701 -7.55 -17.68 -37.71
C HIS A 701 -8.52 -16.61 -37.17
N ARG A 702 -8.37 -16.22 -35.90
CA ARG A 702 -9.22 -15.25 -35.22
C ARG A 702 -8.44 -13.94 -35.08
N ASP A 703 -9.14 -12.81 -35.02
CA ASP A 703 -8.55 -11.48 -34.82
C ASP A 703 -8.10 -11.26 -33.36
N ILE A 704 -7.31 -12.20 -32.84
CA ILE A 704 -6.79 -12.23 -31.47
C ILE A 704 -5.35 -11.72 -31.48
N ARG A 705 -4.98 -10.89 -30.52
CA ARG A 705 -3.59 -10.43 -30.35
C ARG A 705 -2.79 -11.39 -29.48
N PHE A 706 -1.62 -11.81 -29.95
CA PHE A 706 -0.75 -12.69 -29.18
C PHE A 706 0.44 -11.92 -28.60
N PHE A 707 0.51 -11.79 -27.28
CA PHE A 707 1.64 -11.17 -26.59
C PHE A 707 2.56 -12.26 -26.06
N LEU A 708 3.76 -12.38 -26.61
CA LEU A 708 4.70 -13.45 -26.28
C LEU A 708 5.98 -12.89 -25.67
N THR A 709 6.36 -13.43 -24.52
CA THR A 709 7.61 -13.08 -23.83
C THR A 709 8.27 -14.30 -23.19
N GLY A 710 9.50 -14.14 -22.71
CA GLY A 710 10.34 -15.24 -22.20
C GLY A 710 11.22 -15.91 -23.26
N GLU A 711 11.93 -16.97 -22.87
CA GLU A 711 13.01 -17.59 -23.66
C GLU A 711 12.52 -18.21 -24.98
N THR A 712 11.28 -18.73 -25.01
CA THR A 712 10.71 -19.42 -26.18
C THR A 712 9.81 -18.55 -27.04
N SER A 713 9.65 -17.27 -26.70
CA SER A 713 8.73 -16.33 -27.37
C SER A 713 8.92 -16.29 -28.89
N LYS A 714 10.17 -16.27 -29.37
CA LYS A 714 10.51 -16.28 -30.80
C LYS A 714 10.11 -17.57 -31.53
N HIS A 715 10.11 -18.71 -30.83
CA HIS A 715 9.71 -19.99 -31.42
C HIS A 715 8.18 -20.17 -31.44
N LEU A 716 7.50 -19.67 -30.41
CA LEU A 716 6.04 -19.67 -30.32
C LEU A 716 5.40 -18.72 -31.33
N ALA A 717 6.06 -17.61 -31.65
CA ALA A 717 5.57 -16.61 -32.62
C ALA A 717 5.50 -17.11 -34.07
N ILE A 718 6.16 -18.22 -34.41
CA ILE A 718 6.27 -18.70 -35.80
C ILE A 718 4.91 -19.20 -36.28
N GLY A 719 4.35 -18.51 -37.29
CA GLY A 719 3.08 -18.85 -37.92
C GLY A 719 1.84 -18.30 -37.20
N LEU A 720 1.99 -17.24 -36.38
CA LEU A 720 0.90 -16.54 -35.71
C LEU A 720 0.75 -15.09 -36.22
N ASN A 721 -0.43 -14.74 -36.70
CA ASN A 721 -0.83 -13.38 -37.08
C ASN A 721 -1.03 -12.51 -35.83
N ASN A 722 -0.92 -11.18 -35.94
CA ASN A 722 -1.11 -10.25 -34.81
C ASN A 722 -0.28 -10.58 -33.55
N THR A 723 0.97 -10.99 -33.76
CA THR A 723 1.91 -11.37 -32.68
C THR A 723 2.84 -10.23 -32.31
N TYR A 724 2.98 -10.01 -31.00
CA TYR A 724 3.82 -9.01 -30.36
C TYR A 724 4.84 -9.72 -29.47
N VAL A 725 6.11 -9.73 -29.89
CA VAL A 725 7.22 -10.29 -29.10
C VAL A 725 7.98 -9.17 -28.42
N TRP A 726 8.21 -9.31 -27.13
CA TRP A 726 8.96 -8.33 -26.36
C TRP A 726 9.69 -8.96 -25.17
N ASN A 727 10.61 -8.21 -24.58
CA ASN A 727 11.47 -8.71 -23.50
C ASN A 727 10.93 -8.30 -22.13
N ASN A 728 10.24 -9.23 -21.46
CA ASN A 728 9.85 -9.07 -20.08
C ASN A 728 10.95 -9.59 -19.15
N LYS A 729 11.59 -8.69 -18.39
CA LYS A 729 12.58 -9.06 -17.37
C LYS A 729 11.96 -9.37 -16.00
N ALA A 730 10.63 -9.27 -15.85
CA ALA A 730 9.96 -9.35 -14.55
C ALA A 730 9.90 -10.76 -13.97
N ASN A 731 9.81 -11.78 -14.82
CA ASN A 731 9.62 -13.16 -14.40
C ASN A 731 10.62 -14.09 -15.13
N LYS A 732 11.26 -14.98 -14.37
CA LYS A 732 12.20 -15.98 -14.87
C LYS A 732 12.00 -17.36 -14.24
N SER A 733 10.91 -17.57 -13.49
CA SER A 733 10.79 -18.76 -12.64
C SER A 733 9.46 -19.49 -12.74
N ILE A 734 8.38 -18.81 -13.19
CA ILE A 734 7.06 -19.42 -13.39
C ILE A 734 6.60 -19.25 -14.83
N GLY A 735 5.78 -20.19 -15.33
CA GLY A 735 5.09 -20.06 -16.61
C GLY A 735 3.73 -19.37 -16.42
N LEU A 736 3.38 -18.44 -17.28
CA LEU A 736 2.14 -17.67 -17.19
C LEU A 736 1.41 -17.67 -18.52
N VAL A 737 0.10 -17.90 -18.48
CA VAL A 737 -0.79 -17.76 -19.65
C VAL A 737 -2.01 -16.94 -19.25
N GLY A 738 -2.09 -15.72 -19.75
CA GLY A 738 -3.23 -14.84 -19.58
C GLY A 738 -4.16 -14.86 -20.80
N ILE A 739 -5.47 -14.83 -20.57
CA ILE A 739 -6.49 -14.77 -21.61
C ILE A 739 -7.47 -13.61 -21.33
N ASP A 740 -7.61 -12.71 -22.29
CA ASP A 740 -8.52 -11.55 -22.32
C ASP A 740 -8.51 -10.67 -21.05
N ARG A 741 -7.39 -10.68 -20.29
CA ARG A 741 -7.26 -10.05 -18.96
C ARG A 741 -8.34 -10.47 -17.95
N LYS A 742 -8.97 -11.61 -18.17
CA LYS A 742 -10.04 -12.17 -17.33
C LYS A 742 -9.55 -13.42 -16.60
N CYS A 743 -8.82 -14.27 -17.30
CA CYS A 743 -8.24 -15.50 -16.76
C CYS A 743 -6.72 -15.46 -16.77
N LEU A 744 -6.10 -15.98 -15.72
CA LEU A 744 -4.65 -16.18 -15.62
C LEU A 744 -4.34 -17.60 -15.16
N TRP A 745 -3.53 -18.29 -15.95
CA TRP A 745 -2.95 -19.59 -15.62
C TRP A 745 -1.52 -19.42 -15.11
N VAL A 746 -1.22 -20.07 -13.99
CA VAL A 746 0.08 -20.02 -13.31
C VAL A 746 0.65 -21.42 -13.20
N TYR A 747 1.77 -21.65 -13.89
CA TYR A 747 2.54 -22.89 -13.89
C TYR A 747 3.76 -22.70 -12.98
N LEU A 748 3.77 -23.35 -11.81
CA LEU A 748 4.83 -23.12 -10.82
C LEU A 748 6.20 -23.60 -11.32
N THR A 749 6.23 -24.72 -12.03
CA THR A 749 7.48 -25.32 -12.50
C THR A 749 7.26 -25.86 -13.92
N PRO A 750 7.26 -24.97 -14.94
CA PRO A 750 6.82 -25.29 -16.30
C PRO A 750 7.63 -26.39 -17.01
N ASN A 751 8.78 -26.78 -16.45
CA ASN A 751 9.67 -27.82 -16.97
C ASN A 751 9.28 -29.24 -16.53
N LEU A 752 8.43 -29.37 -15.51
CA LEU A 752 8.11 -30.64 -14.87
C LEU A 752 6.60 -30.90 -14.97
N SER A 753 6.21 -32.02 -15.59
CA SER A 753 4.81 -32.37 -15.82
C SER A 753 4.03 -32.67 -14.55
N SER A 754 4.71 -33.13 -13.49
CA SER A 754 4.15 -33.51 -12.18
C SER A 754 3.94 -32.32 -11.23
N THR A 755 3.84 -31.11 -11.77
CA THR A 755 3.79 -29.89 -10.96
C THR A 755 2.43 -29.21 -11.07
N PRO A 756 2.00 -28.54 -9.98
CA PRO A 756 0.67 -27.98 -9.93
C PRO A 756 0.51 -26.77 -10.82
N VAL A 757 -0.71 -26.62 -11.34
CA VAL A 757 -1.14 -25.50 -12.17
C VAL A 757 -2.34 -24.85 -11.50
N ILE A 758 -2.34 -23.51 -11.46
CA ILE A 758 -3.43 -22.74 -10.86
C ILE A 758 -4.09 -21.90 -11.94
N ARG A 759 -5.40 -21.98 -12.04
CA ARG A 759 -6.24 -21.11 -12.88
C ARG A 759 -6.93 -20.09 -11.99
N ILE A 760 -6.73 -18.81 -12.25
CA ILE A 760 -7.34 -17.68 -11.54
C ILE A 760 -8.31 -16.98 -12.50
N ASN A 761 -9.60 -17.05 -12.21
CA ASN A 761 -10.67 -16.45 -13.01
C ASN A 761 -11.37 -15.28 -12.26
N LEU A 762 -10.56 -14.46 -11.62
CA LEU A 762 -11.00 -13.32 -10.81
C LEU A 762 -10.69 -12.03 -11.57
N ALA A 763 -11.71 -11.42 -12.19
CA ALA A 763 -11.53 -10.40 -13.21
C ALA A 763 -10.66 -9.21 -12.75
N GLN A 764 -10.86 -8.72 -11.53
CA GLN A 764 -10.13 -7.56 -11.05
C GLN A 764 -8.71 -7.90 -10.61
N THR A 765 -8.52 -9.08 -10.02
CA THR A 765 -7.23 -9.63 -9.63
C THR A 765 -6.37 -9.95 -10.85
N THR A 766 -6.95 -10.57 -11.88
CA THR A 766 -6.26 -10.89 -13.13
C THR A 766 -5.71 -9.63 -13.79
N LYS A 767 -6.53 -8.57 -13.92
CA LYS A 767 -6.07 -7.27 -14.45
C LYS A 767 -4.89 -6.70 -13.67
N LEU A 768 -4.90 -6.84 -12.34
CA LEU A 768 -3.80 -6.40 -11.48
C LEU A 768 -2.52 -7.18 -11.74
N LEU A 769 -2.63 -8.50 -11.83
CA LEU A 769 -1.50 -9.41 -12.08
C LEU A 769 -0.91 -9.20 -13.47
N TYR A 770 -1.72 -8.91 -14.49
CA TYR A 770 -1.25 -8.49 -15.80
C TYR A 770 -0.31 -7.28 -15.74
N SER A 771 -0.64 -6.30 -14.89
CA SER A 771 0.19 -5.11 -14.67
C SER A 771 1.46 -5.45 -13.87
N PHE A 772 1.34 -6.15 -12.74
CA PHE A 772 2.49 -6.53 -11.90
C PHE A 772 3.51 -7.40 -12.62
N LEU A 773 3.03 -8.35 -13.41
CA LEU A 773 3.86 -9.28 -14.16
C LEU A 773 4.27 -8.70 -15.51
N ARG A 774 3.71 -7.55 -15.90
CA ARG A 774 3.79 -6.95 -17.23
C ARG A 774 3.63 -8.03 -18.30
N LEU A 775 2.43 -8.62 -18.40
CA LEU A 775 2.14 -9.62 -19.44
C LEU A 775 1.93 -8.99 -20.82
N VAL A 776 1.51 -7.72 -20.84
CA VAL A 776 1.27 -6.92 -22.05
C VAL A 776 2.06 -5.61 -21.92
N PRO A 777 2.74 -5.14 -22.98
CA PRO A 777 3.55 -3.92 -22.93
C PRO A 777 2.67 -2.65 -22.82
N GLU A 778 3.19 -1.62 -22.14
CA GLU A 778 2.49 -0.33 -21.94
C GLU A 778 2.49 0.56 -23.20
N GLN A 779 3.53 0.44 -24.03
CA GLN A 779 3.62 1.06 -25.35
C GLN A 779 3.49 -0.05 -26.39
N ASP A 780 2.69 0.19 -27.43
CA ASP A 780 2.55 -0.76 -28.52
C ASP A 780 3.92 -0.93 -29.18
N PRO A 781 4.55 -2.12 -29.09
CA PRO A 781 5.83 -2.32 -29.72
C PRO A 781 5.69 -2.37 -31.24
N GLY A 782 4.47 -2.39 -31.80
CA GLY A 782 4.16 -2.75 -33.18
C GLY A 782 4.12 -4.27 -33.32
N SER A 783 3.12 -4.79 -34.03
CA SER A 783 3.06 -6.21 -34.37
C SER A 783 4.26 -6.59 -35.24
N ILE A 784 4.64 -7.87 -35.27
CA ILE A 784 5.67 -8.35 -36.20
C ILE A 784 5.31 -7.94 -37.64
N THR A 785 4.03 -8.01 -38.00
CA THR A 785 3.48 -7.58 -39.29
C THR A 785 3.67 -6.06 -39.53
N GLU A 786 3.40 -5.22 -38.52
CA GLU A 786 3.59 -3.77 -38.62
C GLU A 786 5.08 -3.39 -38.68
N LYS A 787 5.95 -4.02 -37.89
CA LYS A 787 7.41 -3.83 -37.96
C LYS A 787 8.00 -4.22 -39.30
N LEU A 788 7.48 -5.30 -39.90
CA LEU A 788 7.81 -5.72 -41.25
C LEU A 788 7.28 -4.73 -42.29
N SER A 789 6.10 -4.12 -42.07
CA SER A 789 5.55 -3.07 -42.94
C SER A 789 6.23 -1.70 -42.78
N GLN A 790 6.86 -1.43 -41.64
CA GLN A 790 7.56 -0.18 -41.30
C GLN A 790 9.08 -0.24 -41.54
N ASN A 791 9.58 -1.27 -42.24
CA ASN A 791 11.00 -1.45 -42.56
C ASN A 791 11.93 -1.52 -41.32
N GLU A 792 11.67 -2.35 -40.31
CA GLU A 792 12.72 -2.80 -39.38
C GLU A 792 13.41 -4.07 -39.96
N HIS A 793 14.70 -3.96 -40.33
CA HIS A 793 15.28 -4.73 -41.45
C HIS A 793 15.67 -6.20 -41.14
N PRO A 794 15.17 -7.21 -41.89
CA PRO A 794 15.54 -8.62 -41.71
C PRO A 794 16.94 -8.98 -42.23
N PHE A 795 17.51 -8.22 -43.19
CA PHE A 795 18.80 -8.54 -43.84
C PHE A 795 19.98 -7.64 -43.39
N GLY A 796 19.79 -6.81 -42.36
CA GLY A 796 20.80 -5.88 -41.85
C GLY A 796 20.75 -4.48 -42.48
N LYS A 797 21.82 -3.70 -42.25
CA LYS A 797 21.97 -2.32 -42.76
C LYS A 797 23.06 -2.26 -43.83
N CYS A 798 22.85 -1.41 -44.83
CA CYS A 798 23.80 -1.12 -45.89
C CYS A 798 25.11 -0.55 -45.30
N PRO A 799 26.28 -1.14 -45.61
CA PRO A 799 27.57 -0.67 -45.08
C PRO A 799 27.90 0.78 -45.44
N ASP A 800 27.47 1.22 -46.63
CA ASP A 800 27.90 2.49 -47.21
C ASP A 800 26.99 3.68 -46.83
N CYS A 801 25.71 3.43 -46.52
CA CYS A 801 24.77 4.51 -46.21
C CYS A 801 23.84 4.25 -45.01
N GLY A 802 23.97 3.11 -44.34
CA GLY A 802 23.20 2.76 -43.14
C GLY A 802 21.71 2.46 -43.36
N GLN A 803 21.22 2.53 -44.60
CA GLN A 803 19.84 2.25 -44.99
C GLN A 803 19.53 0.74 -45.02
N PRO A 804 18.24 0.34 -44.93
CA PRO A 804 17.81 -1.05 -45.07
C PRO A 804 18.47 -1.83 -46.21
N LEU A 805 18.79 -3.09 -45.97
CA LEU A 805 19.01 -4.06 -47.04
C LEU A 805 17.71 -4.82 -47.33
N TRP A 806 17.39 -4.97 -48.62
CA TRP A 806 16.20 -5.68 -49.11
C TRP A 806 16.54 -6.61 -50.28
N TYR A 807 15.71 -7.61 -50.56
CA TYR A 807 15.92 -8.48 -51.72
C TYR A 807 15.26 -7.89 -52.98
N GLN A 808 15.95 -7.89 -54.11
CA GLN A 808 15.44 -7.40 -55.39
C GLN A 808 15.84 -8.34 -56.55
N PRO A 809 15.02 -8.44 -57.62
CA PRO A 809 15.36 -9.21 -58.80
C PRO A 809 16.56 -8.59 -59.54
N ASN A 810 17.49 -9.43 -60.01
CA ASN A 810 18.63 -9.06 -60.83
C ASN A 810 18.31 -9.20 -62.34
N LYS A 811 19.26 -8.85 -63.21
CA LYS A 811 19.12 -8.90 -64.69
C LYS A 811 18.85 -10.30 -65.26
N TYR A 812 19.10 -11.36 -64.47
CA TYR A 812 18.82 -12.75 -64.82
C TYR A 812 17.56 -13.29 -64.12
N ASN A 813 16.76 -12.39 -63.53
CA ASN A 813 15.52 -12.69 -62.82
C ASN A 813 15.72 -13.61 -61.60
N ASP A 814 16.88 -13.50 -60.94
CA ASP A 814 17.22 -14.14 -59.66
C ASP A 814 17.34 -13.07 -58.55
N PHE A 815 17.36 -13.41 -57.27
CA PHE A 815 17.33 -12.37 -56.20
C PHE A 815 18.72 -12.00 -55.67
N ASN A 816 18.99 -10.69 -55.54
CA ASN A 816 20.13 -10.14 -54.82
C ASN A 816 19.66 -9.34 -53.59
N ILE A 817 20.51 -9.23 -52.57
CA ILE A 817 20.31 -8.29 -51.46
C ILE A 817 20.91 -6.95 -51.86
N THR A 818 20.06 -5.92 -51.97
CA THR A 818 20.44 -4.56 -52.36
C THR A 818 20.06 -3.54 -51.29
N CYS A 819 20.75 -2.40 -51.32
CA CYS A 819 20.38 -1.25 -50.50
C CYS A 819 19.05 -0.63 -50.98
N SER A 820 18.13 -0.40 -50.05
CA SER A 820 16.80 0.15 -50.34
C SER A 820 16.81 1.55 -50.94
N LYS A 821 17.92 2.30 -50.79
CA LYS A 821 18.07 3.66 -51.32
C LYS A 821 18.62 3.66 -52.74
N ASN A 822 19.59 2.80 -53.06
CA ASN A 822 20.20 2.69 -54.39
C ASN A 822 21.02 1.39 -54.49
N ASN A 823 20.81 0.62 -55.57
CA ASN A 823 21.51 -0.64 -55.82
C ASN A 823 23.02 -0.45 -56.09
N THR A 824 23.48 0.76 -56.41
CA THR A 824 24.93 1.04 -56.58
C THR A 824 25.69 1.17 -55.27
N HIS A 825 25.00 1.31 -54.12
CA HIS A 825 25.66 1.43 -52.82
C HIS A 825 26.13 0.08 -52.32
N TYR A 826 25.25 -0.92 -52.32
CA TYR A 826 25.58 -2.26 -51.86
C TYR A 826 24.68 -3.27 -52.55
N GLU A 827 25.29 -4.28 -53.16
CA GLU A 827 24.62 -5.41 -53.78
C GLU A 827 25.43 -6.68 -53.50
N ARG A 828 24.76 -7.74 -53.07
CA ARG A 828 25.36 -9.08 -52.98
C ARG A 828 24.36 -10.15 -53.35
N SER A 829 24.83 -11.28 -53.87
CA SER A 829 23.98 -12.45 -54.09
C SER A 829 23.43 -13.00 -52.77
N ILE A 830 22.21 -13.54 -52.83
CA ILE A 830 21.61 -14.26 -51.70
C ILE A 830 22.43 -15.50 -51.37
N ASN A 831 22.54 -15.84 -50.09
CA ASN A 831 23.09 -17.12 -49.64
C ASN A 831 21.98 -18.04 -49.10
N GLU A 832 22.33 -19.26 -48.67
CA GLU A 832 21.35 -20.23 -48.17
C GLU A 832 20.58 -19.72 -46.94
N LYS A 833 21.22 -18.95 -46.06
CA LYS A 833 20.58 -18.36 -44.88
C LYS A 833 19.60 -17.26 -45.27
N ASP A 834 19.97 -16.39 -46.20
CA ASP A 834 19.07 -15.35 -46.73
C ASP A 834 17.88 -15.99 -47.45
N THR A 835 18.11 -17.05 -48.22
CA THR A 835 17.06 -17.80 -48.93
C THR A 835 16.07 -18.42 -47.96
N ILE A 836 16.53 -19.02 -46.86
CA ILE A 836 15.67 -19.54 -45.79
C ILE A 836 14.91 -18.42 -45.09
N LEU A 837 15.56 -17.27 -44.88
CA LEU A 837 14.91 -16.11 -44.25
C LEU A 837 13.83 -15.52 -45.15
N ILE A 838 14.09 -15.36 -46.46
CA ILE A 838 13.10 -14.92 -47.46
C ILE A 838 11.94 -15.93 -47.55
N ALA A 839 12.23 -17.23 -47.64
CA ALA A 839 11.21 -18.26 -47.66
C ALA A 839 10.33 -18.26 -46.40
N ARG A 840 10.91 -17.94 -45.23
CA ARG A 840 10.17 -17.76 -43.98
C ARG A 840 9.35 -16.48 -43.94
N LEU A 841 9.84 -15.39 -44.52
CA LEU A 841 9.14 -14.11 -44.61
C LEU A 841 7.95 -14.17 -45.59
N MET A 842 8.08 -14.94 -46.67
CA MET A 842 7.07 -15.13 -47.71
C MET A 842 6.16 -16.35 -47.48
N ASP A 843 6.23 -16.96 -46.30
CA ASP A 843 5.41 -18.11 -45.90
C ASP A 843 5.49 -19.34 -46.85
N ILE A 844 6.65 -19.54 -47.49
CA ILE A 844 6.84 -20.59 -48.49
C ILE A 844 7.02 -21.95 -47.80
N HIS A 845 5.99 -22.78 -47.88
CA HIS A 845 5.98 -24.16 -47.41
C HIS A 845 6.10 -25.17 -48.57
N CYS A 846 6.49 -26.40 -48.24
CA CYS A 846 6.43 -27.51 -49.21
C CYS A 846 4.96 -27.78 -49.58
N PRO A 847 4.57 -27.71 -50.86
CA PRO A 847 3.17 -27.93 -51.27
C PRO A 847 2.70 -29.36 -51.05
N ASN A 848 3.62 -30.33 -50.94
CA ASN A 848 3.26 -31.74 -50.82
C ASN A 848 2.97 -32.18 -49.37
N CYS A 849 3.62 -31.55 -48.38
CA CYS A 849 3.51 -31.98 -46.97
C CYS A 849 3.39 -30.82 -45.98
N ASN A 850 3.32 -29.58 -46.48
CA ASN A 850 3.20 -28.34 -45.71
C ASN A 850 4.31 -28.10 -44.67
N GLN A 851 5.43 -28.80 -44.79
CA GLN A 851 6.60 -28.60 -43.92
C GLN A 851 7.48 -27.45 -44.40
N GLN A 852 8.31 -26.94 -43.49
CA GLN A 852 9.26 -25.87 -43.82
C GLN A 852 10.22 -26.29 -44.92
N VAL A 853 10.68 -25.31 -45.70
CA VAL A 853 11.68 -25.52 -46.74
C VAL A 853 13.09 -25.26 -46.21
N GLN A 854 14.08 -25.96 -46.76
CA GLN A 854 15.51 -25.71 -46.55
C GLN A 854 16.14 -25.27 -47.86
N ALA A 855 17.11 -24.35 -47.79
CA ALA A 855 17.92 -24.00 -48.94
C ALA A 855 19.06 -25.00 -49.14
N TYR A 856 19.43 -25.26 -50.38
CA TYR A 856 20.61 -26.03 -50.75
C TYR A 856 21.18 -25.52 -52.07
N LYS A 857 22.50 -25.63 -52.23
CA LYS A 857 23.18 -25.36 -53.49
C LYS A 857 23.06 -26.55 -54.45
N SER A 858 22.53 -26.31 -55.64
CA SER A 858 22.46 -27.32 -56.71
C SER A 858 23.83 -27.57 -57.35
N GLN A 859 23.96 -28.67 -58.12
CA GLN A 859 25.20 -29.00 -58.84
C GLN A 859 25.63 -27.92 -59.85
N LEU A 860 24.68 -27.12 -60.34
CA LEU A 860 24.91 -25.97 -61.23
C LEU A 860 25.27 -24.69 -60.46
N GLY A 861 25.42 -24.74 -59.14
CA GLY A 861 25.82 -23.62 -58.30
C GLY A 861 24.69 -22.70 -57.82
N ASN A 862 23.47 -22.83 -58.35
CA ASN A 862 22.31 -22.02 -57.96
C ASN A 862 21.69 -22.50 -56.65
N ILE A 863 21.21 -21.57 -55.83
CA ILE A 863 20.55 -21.87 -54.55
C ILE A 863 19.08 -22.18 -54.80
N ARG A 864 18.63 -23.35 -54.35
CA ARG A 864 17.26 -23.84 -54.49
C ARG A 864 16.67 -24.14 -53.12
N ILE A 865 15.35 -24.25 -53.04
CA ILE A 865 14.63 -24.67 -51.85
C ILE A 865 14.11 -26.09 -52.03
N ARG A 866 14.18 -26.90 -50.97
CA ARG A 866 13.61 -28.25 -50.92
C ARG A 866 12.84 -28.45 -49.62
N CYS A 867 12.00 -29.48 -49.58
CA CYS A 867 11.36 -29.85 -48.33
C CYS A 867 12.39 -30.20 -47.24
N SER A 868 12.15 -29.78 -46.00
CA SER A 868 12.98 -30.16 -44.84
C SER A 868 12.82 -31.63 -44.43
N GLN A 869 11.74 -32.31 -44.83
CA GLN A 869 11.56 -33.74 -44.59
C GLN A 869 12.33 -34.58 -45.60
N ARG A 870 13.16 -35.51 -45.11
CA ARG A 870 13.99 -36.41 -45.93
C ARG A 870 13.20 -37.30 -46.90
N ASN A 871 11.94 -37.60 -46.57
CA ASN A 871 11.09 -38.51 -47.37
C ASN A 871 10.24 -37.76 -48.40
N CYS A 872 10.39 -36.43 -48.52
CA CYS A 872 9.65 -35.60 -49.46
C CYS A 872 10.59 -35.05 -50.54
N ASN A 873 10.45 -35.55 -51.77
CA ASN A 873 11.35 -35.20 -52.89
C ASN A 873 11.03 -33.87 -53.59
N TRP A 874 10.23 -33.00 -52.96
CA TRP A 874 9.89 -31.71 -53.54
C TRP A 874 11.06 -30.72 -53.43
N SER A 875 11.45 -30.14 -54.57
CA SER A 875 12.41 -29.05 -54.65
C SER A 875 12.08 -28.11 -55.80
N THR A 876 12.37 -26.83 -55.63
CA THR A 876 12.15 -25.79 -56.65
C THR A 876 13.12 -24.63 -56.45
N SER A 877 13.17 -23.67 -57.38
CA SER A 877 13.91 -22.43 -57.12
C SER A 877 13.08 -21.51 -56.23
N LEU A 878 13.74 -20.65 -55.43
CA LEU A 878 13.02 -19.66 -54.61
C LEU A 878 12.17 -18.74 -55.50
N LYS A 879 12.69 -18.41 -56.69
CA LYS A 879 12.01 -17.66 -57.74
C LYS A 879 10.68 -18.26 -58.17
N ASP A 880 10.58 -19.57 -58.33
CA ASP A 880 9.33 -20.20 -58.82
C ASP A 880 8.21 -20.22 -57.75
N ARG A 881 8.45 -19.69 -56.55
CA ARG A 881 7.51 -19.67 -55.42
C ARG A 881 7.18 -18.27 -54.89
N ILE A 882 7.97 -17.27 -55.28
CA ILE A 882 7.70 -15.84 -55.04
C ILE A 882 7.01 -15.32 -56.29
#